data_AF-A0A7U6KE82-F1
#
_entry.id   AF-A0A7U6KE82-F1
#
_cell.length_a   1.000
_cell.length_b   1.000
_cell.length_c   1.000
_cell.angle_alpha   90.00
_cell.angle_beta   90.00
_cell.angle_gamma   90.00
#
_symmetry.space_group_name_H-M   'P 1'
#
loop_
_entity.id
_entity.type
_entity.pdbx_description
1 polymer ?
#
loop_
_entity_poly.entity_id
_entity_poly.type
_entity_poly.pdbx_seq_one_letter_code
_entity_poly.pdbx_strand_id
1 'polypeptide(L)'
;MLFFISQINGTLYRYSEESVGKILSFVVGILYVFKLGFSCVVMVQLFSTVINKTLLAESMKYYIIIPMILVGGYETYKGAEVRARMTELLFYIVLVPIFIMLIFGLKEVDLANLTPVFASGAKQTIYGSYLVFMVFNIIEFTIFLKPYIREEKTKQEELKKLFWNAFHAIVIAIVFFLLFFLLTVGILGMTGANQSMWSTVNIFQIIEVPGSLINRQDSLILGLWLLSIFTLISGFIFYLSVILKEMFCVKHKNTILPVILVILILCSMIPIQQEQLFQIYLEYMKKIGIPQSLVIPLILIVVTKLRGKNRIKAPKSAVILIVCLLAPFLLSGCSKHVEIEDRDFVQVIGLDMENDKMKTYFVLPDLQAMTDQGPTDDTDKLIKQFEGDDYIQIEEQYKLQSEKLLDYSHLKAIILGKEFAKNKDRMKSFLDYVESNYQLSKKTLIFLADEKAEDIIKMNGDIPNGIGSYLERLYQNNLGNSEKKEIVLASLLQVKNNSDQSIFLPRLQINEKRILINGEAVFHHSTVETELNAEESIITDIISGYGENARLFVNIGENQTNECVAKIRQIQKKLSVDLVDGKPILTLKINAIGAVEKGLENYEGLSYSQKAKIYRDIETALNDSLKEKIYNQMTTVMREQGVDYLNVYRSMRYKNNSLYQKYKNNEKGFLSEMQFNIQVTIDLVE
;
A
#
# COMPACT_ATOMS: atom_id res chain seq x y z
N MET A 1 1.40 29.16 -19.32
CA MET A 1 0.87 29.90 -18.15
C MET A 1 1.80 31.01 -17.69
N LEU A 2 3.08 30.74 -17.38
CA LEU A 2 4.06 31.77 -16.99
C LEU A 2 4.15 32.94 -17.98
N PHE A 3 4.19 32.65 -19.27
CA PHE A 3 4.13 33.66 -20.32
C PHE A 3 2.86 34.54 -20.20
N PHE A 4 1.69 33.94 -19.92
CA PHE A 4 0.44 34.67 -19.75
C PHE A 4 0.47 35.58 -18.51
N ILE A 5 0.99 35.08 -17.38
CA ILE A 5 1.16 35.88 -16.15
C ILE A 5 2.01 37.13 -16.40
N SER A 6 2.99 37.03 -17.30
CA SER A 6 3.80 38.18 -17.71
C SER A 6 3.03 39.26 -18.47
N GLN A 7 1.92 38.92 -19.11
CA GLN A 7 1.16 39.85 -19.95
C GLN A 7 0.01 40.52 -19.21
N ILE A 8 -0.50 39.90 -18.14
CA ILE A 8 -1.66 40.43 -17.40
C ILE A 8 -1.24 41.44 -16.31
N ASN A 9 -2.01 42.52 -16.20
CA ASN A 9 -1.94 43.47 -15.09
C ASN A 9 -3.19 43.28 -14.21
N GLY A 10 -3.06 42.54 -13.11
CA GLY A 10 -4.18 42.23 -12.19
C GLY A 10 -4.72 40.81 -12.34
N THR A 11 -6.01 40.63 -12.04
CA THR A 11 -6.67 39.31 -12.04
C THR A 11 -7.00 38.85 -13.46
N LEU A 12 -7.08 37.52 -13.65
CA LEU A 12 -7.51 36.91 -14.90
C LEU A 12 -8.84 37.48 -15.42
N TYR A 13 -9.83 37.64 -14.54
CA TYR A 13 -11.16 38.11 -14.92
C TYR A 13 -11.18 39.59 -15.30
N ARG A 14 -10.43 40.45 -14.63
CA ARG A 14 -10.27 41.85 -15.08
C ARG A 14 -9.57 41.93 -16.43
N TYR A 15 -8.51 41.14 -16.59
CA TYR A 15 -7.78 41.09 -17.86
C TYR A 15 -8.67 40.60 -19.01
N SER A 16 -9.53 39.61 -18.77
CA SER A 16 -10.51 39.19 -19.78
C SER A 16 -11.51 40.31 -20.07
N GLU A 17 -12.03 41.00 -19.05
CA GLU A 17 -12.97 42.13 -19.23
C GLU A 17 -12.36 43.23 -20.10
N GLU A 18 -11.09 43.56 -19.88
CA GLU A 18 -10.36 44.54 -20.68
C GLU A 18 -10.08 44.08 -22.11
N SER A 19 -9.91 42.77 -22.33
CA SER A 19 -9.50 42.21 -23.63
C SER A 19 -10.70 41.96 -24.55
N VAL A 20 -11.72 41.27 -24.06
CA VAL A 20 -12.86 40.80 -24.87
C VAL A 20 -14.20 41.48 -24.53
N GLY A 21 -14.24 42.27 -23.46
CA GLY A 21 -15.45 42.94 -22.98
C GLY A 21 -16.28 42.08 -22.02
N LYS A 22 -17.25 42.71 -21.35
CA LYS A 22 -17.99 42.13 -20.22
C LYS A 22 -18.71 40.81 -20.50
N ILE A 23 -19.43 40.71 -21.63
CA ILE A 23 -20.26 39.55 -21.93
C ILE A 23 -19.40 38.30 -22.11
N LEU A 24 -18.36 38.38 -22.95
CA LEU A 24 -17.48 37.23 -23.18
C LEU A 24 -16.63 36.90 -21.95
N SER A 25 -16.29 37.91 -21.15
CA SER A 25 -15.59 37.71 -19.88
C SER A 25 -16.44 37.03 -18.83
N PHE A 26 -17.74 37.27 -18.82
CA PHE A 26 -18.68 36.55 -17.98
C PHE A 26 -18.74 35.06 -18.35
N VAL A 27 -18.72 34.72 -19.63
CA VAL A 27 -18.62 33.33 -20.12
C VAL A 27 -17.30 32.69 -19.66
N VAL A 28 -16.18 33.39 -19.82
CA VAL A 28 -14.87 32.95 -19.30
C VAL A 28 -14.94 32.71 -17.78
N GLY A 29 -15.57 33.62 -17.05
CA GLY A 29 -15.82 33.50 -15.61
C GLY A 29 -16.59 32.24 -15.25
N ILE A 30 -17.71 31.96 -15.93
CA ILE A 30 -18.52 30.74 -15.71
C ILE A 30 -17.68 29.47 -15.93
N LEU A 31 -16.90 29.41 -17.00
CA LEU A 31 -16.06 28.24 -17.31
C LEU A 31 -15.06 27.95 -16.19
N TYR A 32 -14.39 28.99 -15.68
CA TYR A 32 -13.47 28.86 -14.55
C TYR A 32 -14.17 28.57 -13.22
N VAL A 33 -15.33 29.19 -12.97
CA VAL A 33 -16.16 28.92 -11.77
C VAL A 33 -16.58 27.47 -11.72
N PHE A 34 -17.13 26.95 -12.84
CA PHE A 34 -17.54 25.55 -12.93
C PHE A 34 -16.35 24.62 -12.74
N LYS A 35 -15.22 24.89 -13.42
CA LYS A 35 -14.02 24.07 -13.31
C LYS A 35 -13.48 23.99 -11.88
N LEU A 36 -13.30 25.13 -11.23
CA LEU A 36 -12.75 25.22 -9.87
C LEU A 36 -13.73 24.64 -8.85
N GLY A 37 -15.02 24.92 -8.98
CA GLY A 37 -16.06 24.35 -8.13
C GLY A 37 -16.16 22.84 -8.27
N PHE A 38 -16.22 22.32 -9.50
CA PHE A 38 -16.27 20.89 -9.77
C PHE A 38 -15.01 20.17 -9.28
N SER A 39 -13.82 20.73 -9.52
CA SER A 39 -12.56 20.19 -8.99
C SER A 39 -12.55 20.18 -7.46
N CYS A 40 -13.08 21.22 -6.81
CA CYS A 40 -13.21 21.27 -5.35
C CYS A 40 -14.14 20.17 -4.83
N VAL A 41 -15.30 19.98 -5.44
CA VAL A 41 -16.28 18.93 -5.06
C VAL A 41 -15.66 17.54 -5.21
N VAL A 42 -15.01 17.27 -6.35
CA VAL A 42 -14.34 15.98 -6.60
C VAL A 42 -13.26 15.72 -5.56
N MET A 43 -12.44 16.72 -5.22
CA MET A 43 -11.39 16.56 -4.21
C MET A 43 -11.97 16.33 -2.81
N VAL A 44 -12.99 17.10 -2.41
CA VAL A 44 -13.66 16.90 -1.11
C VAL A 44 -14.31 15.50 -1.02
N GLN A 45 -14.98 15.03 -2.07
CA GLN A 45 -15.57 13.69 -2.08
C GLN A 45 -14.51 12.58 -2.06
N LEU A 46 -13.43 12.73 -2.85
CA LEU A 46 -12.31 11.79 -2.87
C LEU A 46 -11.73 11.62 -1.47
N PHE A 47 -11.35 12.71 -0.82
CA PHE A 47 -10.68 12.65 0.47
C PHE A 47 -11.60 12.34 1.64
N SER A 48 -12.86 12.77 1.61
CA SER A 48 -13.85 12.31 2.59
C SER A 48 -14.07 10.79 2.50
N THR A 49 -14.01 10.23 1.29
CA THR A 49 -14.09 8.79 1.09
C THR A 49 -12.83 8.07 1.58
N VAL A 50 -11.63 8.61 1.33
CA VAL A 50 -10.39 8.04 1.90
C VAL A 50 -10.47 8.00 3.42
N ILE A 51 -10.72 9.15 4.06
CA ILE A 51 -10.79 9.27 5.51
C ILE A 51 -11.82 8.30 6.09
N ASN A 52 -13.00 8.22 5.47
CA ASN A 52 -14.07 7.33 5.90
C ASN A 52 -13.72 5.85 5.73
N LYS A 53 -12.94 5.47 4.71
CA LYS A 53 -12.52 4.08 4.50
C LYS A 53 -11.33 3.65 5.34
N THR A 54 -10.49 4.59 5.80
CA THR A 54 -9.21 4.27 6.45
C THR A 54 -9.13 4.67 7.92
N LEU A 55 -9.60 5.87 8.28
CA LEU A 55 -9.42 6.47 9.61
C LEU A 55 -10.71 6.47 10.44
N LEU A 56 -11.82 6.89 9.83
CA LEU A 56 -13.13 7.04 10.48
C LEU A 56 -14.13 6.09 9.83
N ALA A 57 -13.85 4.80 9.94
CA ALA A 57 -14.72 3.73 9.46
C ALA A 57 -16.16 3.92 9.94
N GLU A 58 -17.12 3.71 9.03
CA GLU A 58 -18.57 3.71 9.32
C GLU A 58 -19.15 5.07 9.78
N SER A 59 -18.32 6.11 9.89
CA SER A 59 -18.80 7.47 10.13
C SER A 59 -19.60 8.01 8.93
N MET A 60 -20.53 8.93 9.17
CA MET A 60 -21.19 9.60 8.06
C MET A 60 -20.25 10.64 7.43
N LYS A 61 -20.11 10.63 6.09
CA LYS A 61 -19.14 11.47 5.38
C LYS A 61 -19.28 12.97 5.62
N TYR A 62 -20.46 13.47 6.03
CA TYR A 62 -20.65 14.89 6.29
C TYR A 62 -19.86 15.41 7.50
N TYR A 63 -19.54 14.57 8.49
CA TYR A 63 -18.63 14.92 9.59
C TYR A 63 -17.21 15.25 9.11
N ILE A 64 -16.86 14.79 7.91
CA ILE A 64 -15.57 15.04 7.28
C ILE A 64 -15.69 16.21 6.29
N ILE A 65 -16.71 16.17 5.41
CA ILE A 65 -16.94 17.17 4.35
C ILE A 65 -17.13 18.58 4.92
N ILE A 66 -18.00 18.74 5.93
CA ILE A 66 -18.38 20.06 6.45
C ILE A 66 -17.16 20.75 7.08
N PRO A 67 -16.42 20.14 8.04
CA PRO A 67 -15.22 20.76 8.59
C PRO A 67 -14.17 21.06 7.53
N MET A 68 -13.89 20.14 6.59
CA MET A 68 -12.91 20.38 5.53
C MET A 68 -13.20 21.64 4.71
N ILE A 69 -14.47 21.85 4.31
CA ILE A 69 -14.88 23.04 3.57
C ILE A 69 -14.86 24.29 4.48
N LEU A 70 -15.32 24.19 5.73
CA LEU A 70 -15.35 25.32 6.66
C LEU A 70 -13.95 25.82 7.02
N VAL A 71 -12.99 24.93 7.30
CA VAL A 71 -11.60 25.32 7.58
C VAL A 71 -10.96 25.95 6.33
N GLY A 72 -11.17 25.39 5.14
CA GLY A 72 -10.69 26.00 3.88
C GLY A 72 -11.34 27.36 3.61
N GLY A 73 -12.61 27.53 3.97
CA GLY A 73 -13.32 28.80 3.96
C GLY A 73 -12.73 29.82 4.94
N TYR A 74 -12.39 29.39 6.16
CA TYR A 74 -11.77 30.25 7.17
C TYR A 74 -10.40 30.79 6.72
N GLU A 75 -9.56 29.95 6.14
CA GLU A 75 -8.29 30.38 5.57
C GLU A 75 -8.51 31.37 4.42
N THR A 76 -9.49 31.10 3.55
CA THR A 76 -9.89 32.02 2.49
C THR A 76 -10.34 33.38 3.04
N TYR A 77 -11.11 33.40 4.13
CA TYR A 77 -11.59 34.61 4.78
C TYR A 77 -10.43 35.51 5.25
N LYS A 78 -9.36 34.91 5.78
CA LYS A 78 -8.17 35.63 6.26
C LYS A 78 -7.32 36.27 5.16
N GLY A 79 -7.38 35.73 3.93
CA GLY A 79 -6.75 36.35 2.76
C GLY A 79 -5.49 35.65 2.26
N ALA A 80 -4.86 36.22 1.22
CA ALA A 80 -3.78 35.57 0.48
C ALA A 80 -2.49 35.37 1.31
N GLU A 81 -2.15 36.35 2.16
CA GLU A 81 -0.94 36.31 2.99
C GLU A 81 -0.99 35.19 4.02
N VAL A 82 -2.11 35.07 4.74
CA VAL A 82 -2.31 33.98 5.72
C VAL A 82 -2.27 32.64 5.01
N ARG A 83 -2.92 32.51 3.84
CA ARG A 83 -2.87 31.28 3.04
C ARG A 83 -1.46 30.92 2.59
N ALA A 84 -0.66 31.89 2.16
CA ALA A 84 0.72 31.65 1.76
C ALA A 84 1.57 31.13 2.93
N ARG A 85 1.47 31.77 4.11
CA ARG A 85 2.18 31.34 5.33
C ARG A 85 1.76 29.93 5.78
N MET A 86 0.45 29.65 5.76
CA MET A 86 -0.07 28.32 6.10
C MET A 86 0.41 27.26 5.12
N THR A 87 0.40 27.55 3.81
CA THR A 87 0.89 26.61 2.79
C THR A 87 2.39 26.37 2.92
N GLU A 88 3.19 27.41 3.20
CA GLU A 88 4.63 27.29 3.41
C GLU A 88 4.97 26.44 4.63
N LEU A 89 4.26 26.63 5.74
CA LEU A 89 4.41 25.81 6.95
C LEU A 89 4.03 24.34 6.68
N LEU A 90 2.85 24.11 6.10
CA LEU A 90 2.34 22.77 5.84
C LEU A 90 3.16 22.03 4.78
N PHE A 91 3.80 22.74 3.86
CA PHE A 91 4.63 22.14 2.83
C PHE A 91 5.71 21.24 3.44
N TYR A 92 6.52 21.74 4.38
CA TYR A 92 7.58 20.93 4.99
C TYR A 92 7.05 19.85 5.94
N ILE A 93 5.99 20.16 6.70
CA ILE A 93 5.34 19.23 7.63
C ILE A 93 4.81 17.99 6.89
N VAL A 94 4.32 18.16 5.66
CA VAL A 94 3.80 17.04 4.86
C VAL A 94 4.90 16.41 3.99
N LEU A 95 5.72 17.23 3.34
CA LEU A 95 6.71 16.76 2.37
C LEU A 95 7.76 15.86 3.02
N VAL A 96 8.33 16.28 4.17
CA VAL A 96 9.47 15.58 4.77
C VAL A 96 9.10 14.17 5.25
N PRO A 97 8.01 13.97 6.03
CA PRO A 97 7.63 12.63 6.47
C PRO A 97 7.24 11.71 5.31
N ILE A 98 6.51 12.23 4.31
CA ILE A 98 6.16 11.44 3.12
C ILE A 98 7.44 11.05 2.36
N PHE A 99 8.37 11.99 2.14
CA PHE A 99 9.62 11.68 1.44
C PHE A 99 10.42 10.59 2.14
N ILE A 100 10.60 10.71 3.46
CA ILE A 100 11.30 9.70 4.28
C ILE A 100 10.61 8.33 4.14
N MET A 101 9.28 8.30 4.21
CA MET A 101 8.52 7.06 4.05
C MET A 101 8.72 6.44 2.67
N LEU A 102 8.66 7.23 1.60
CA LEU A 102 8.88 6.74 0.23
C LEU A 102 10.30 6.17 0.07
N ILE A 103 11.32 6.78 0.70
CA ILE A 103 12.69 6.26 0.68
C ILE A 103 12.78 4.92 1.41
N PHE A 104 12.13 4.76 2.57
CA PHE A 104 12.08 3.45 3.23
C PHE A 104 11.33 2.40 2.40
N GLY A 105 10.28 2.81 1.69
CA GLY A 105 9.55 1.91 0.79
C GLY A 105 10.37 1.35 -0.36
N LEU A 106 11.51 1.96 -0.73
CA LEU A 106 12.39 1.42 -1.76
C LEU A 106 12.96 0.04 -1.38
N LYS A 107 13.04 -0.28 -0.07
CA LYS A 107 13.46 -1.61 0.42
C LYS A 107 12.42 -2.71 0.16
N GLU A 108 11.17 -2.33 -0.06
CA GLU A 108 10.06 -3.26 -0.34
C GLU A 108 9.83 -3.48 -1.85
N VAL A 109 10.55 -2.77 -2.71
CA VAL A 109 10.40 -2.86 -4.16
C VAL A 109 10.96 -4.18 -4.68
N ASP A 110 10.11 -4.96 -5.34
CA ASP A 110 10.53 -6.08 -6.16
C ASP A 110 10.79 -5.61 -7.60
N LEU A 111 12.05 -5.62 -8.01
CA LEU A 111 12.47 -5.19 -9.35
C LEU A 111 11.84 -6.03 -10.47
N ALA A 112 11.42 -7.27 -10.19
CA ALA A 112 10.73 -8.10 -11.17
C ALA A 112 9.43 -7.44 -11.64
N ASN A 113 8.75 -6.72 -10.75
CA ASN A 113 7.48 -6.04 -11.05
C ASN A 113 7.64 -4.85 -11.99
N LEU A 114 8.81 -4.24 -12.04
CA LEU A 114 9.10 -3.11 -12.93
C LEU A 114 9.40 -3.55 -14.37
N THR A 115 9.47 -4.85 -14.63
CA THR A 115 9.84 -5.43 -15.93
C THR A 115 8.74 -6.31 -16.51
N PRO A 116 8.62 -6.37 -17.85
CA PRO A 116 9.33 -5.55 -18.84
C PRO A 116 8.76 -4.13 -18.94
N VAL A 117 9.64 -3.15 -19.15
CA VAL A 117 9.22 -1.76 -19.42
C VAL A 117 8.55 -1.71 -20.80
N PHE A 118 7.50 -0.89 -20.96
CA PHE A 118 6.70 -0.78 -22.18
C PHE A 118 5.92 -2.04 -22.60
N ALA A 119 5.58 -2.93 -21.67
CA ALA A 119 4.78 -4.13 -21.96
C ALA A 119 3.47 -3.86 -22.74
N SER A 120 2.85 -2.70 -22.49
CA SER A 120 1.59 -2.29 -23.11
C SER A 120 1.76 -1.55 -24.45
N GLY A 121 2.99 -1.23 -24.87
CA GLY A 121 3.30 -0.50 -26.10
C GLY A 121 3.28 1.04 -25.99
N ALA A 122 3.78 1.71 -27.03
CA ALA A 122 3.96 3.17 -27.03
C ALA A 122 2.64 3.96 -26.97
N LYS A 123 1.59 3.50 -27.68
CA LYS A 123 0.30 4.19 -27.73
C LYS A 123 -0.36 4.27 -26.35
N GLN A 124 -0.40 3.16 -25.63
CA GLN A 124 -0.92 3.06 -24.27
C GLN A 124 -0.09 3.89 -23.30
N THR A 125 1.24 3.88 -23.47
CA THR A 125 2.16 4.68 -22.65
C THR A 125 1.93 6.18 -22.83
N ILE A 126 1.75 6.66 -24.07
CA ILE A 126 1.42 8.07 -24.35
C ILE A 126 0.06 8.43 -23.74
N TYR A 127 -0.94 7.56 -23.87
CA TYR A 127 -2.25 7.79 -23.28
C TYR A 127 -2.18 7.91 -21.75
N GLY A 128 -1.50 6.97 -21.07
CA GLY A 128 -1.28 7.03 -19.63
C GLY A 128 -0.50 8.28 -19.21
N SER A 129 0.52 8.66 -19.96
CA SER A 129 1.29 9.89 -19.74
C SER A 129 0.41 11.14 -19.81
N TYR A 130 -0.53 11.18 -20.75
CA TYR A 130 -1.51 12.27 -20.86
C TYR A 130 -2.44 12.31 -19.64
N LEU A 131 -2.91 11.16 -19.14
CA LEU A 131 -3.72 11.11 -17.91
C LEU A 131 -2.95 11.66 -16.70
N VAL A 132 -1.68 11.29 -16.54
CA VAL A 132 -0.81 11.81 -15.46
C VAL A 132 -0.56 13.30 -15.64
N PHE A 133 -0.33 13.77 -16.87
CA PHE A 133 -0.18 15.19 -17.18
C PHE A 133 -1.40 16.02 -16.75
N MET A 134 -2.62 15.48 -16.83
CA MET A 134 -3.82 16.19 -16.38
C MET A 134 -3.79 16.54 -14.88
N VAL A 135 -3.11 15.75 -14.06
CA VAL A 135 -2.96 16.02 -12.62
C VAL A 135 -2.15 17.29 -12.36
N PHE A 136 -1.21 17.63 -13.25
CA PHE A 136 -0.43 18.88 -13.17
C PHE A 136 -1.25 20.15 -13.46
N ASN A 137 -2.55 20.03 -13.77
CA ASN A 137 -3.40 21.17 -14.06
C ASN A 137 -3.50 22.19 -12.91
N ILE A 138 -3.21 21.79 -11.67
CA ILE A 138 -3.20 22.69 -10.48
C ILE A 138 -2.20 23.86 -10.66
N ILE A 139 -1.19 23.72 -11.52
CA ILE A 139 -0.28 24.83 -11.88
C ILE A 139 -1.04 26.06 -12.41
N GLU A 140 -2.29 25.90 -12.85
CA GLU A 140 -3.20 26.98 -13.23
C GLU A 140 -3.45 28.00 -12.11
N PHE A 141 -3.33 27.60 -10.83
CA PHE A 141 -3.40 28.52 -9.70
C PHE A 141 -2.42 29.69 -9.81
N THR A 142 -1.28 29.48 -10.47
CA THR A 142 -0.29 30.53 -10.72
C THR A 142 -0.86 31.72 -11.49
N ILE A 143 -1.83 31.50 -12.40
CA ILE A 143 -2.47 32.57 -13.17
C ILE A 143 -3.20 33.56 -12.25
N PHE A 144 -3.77 33.06 -11.16
CA PHE A 144 -4.52 33.86 -10.20
C PHE A 144 -3.64 34.53 -9.13
N LEU A 145 -2.36 34.18 -9.06
CA LEU A 145 -1.43 34.72 -8.06
C LEU A 145 -0.85 36.08 -8.42
N LYS A 146 -0.91 36.51 -9.69
CA LYS A 146 -0.31 37.77 -10.16
C LYS A 146 -0.62 38.99 -9.28
N PRO A 147 -1.85 39.23 -8.80
CA PRO A 147 -2.17 40.38 -7.95
C PRO A 147 -1.51 40.35 -6.56
N TYR A 148 -0.95 39.21 -6.16
CA TYR A 148 -0.40 38.96 -4.83
C TYR A 148 1.12 38.77 -4.85
N ILE A 149 1.75 38.82 -6.03
CA ILE A 149 3.20 38.74 -6.19
C ILE A 149 3.78 40.16 -6.04
N ARG A 150 4.90 40.27 -5.31
CA ARG A 150 5.65 41.53 -5.18
C ARG A 150 6.18 41.96 -6.54
N GLU A 151 5.93 43.21 -6.92
CA GLU A 151 6.50 43.79 -8.13
C GLU A 151 8.04 43.93 -8.00
N GLU A 152 8.75 43.46 -9.02
CA GLU A 152 10.21 43.56 -9.10
C GLU A 152 10.64 44.79 -9.91
N LYS A 153 11.90 45.21 -9.77
CA LYS A 153 12.45 46.38 -10.46
C LYS A 153 12.33 46.30 -11.98
N THR A 154 12.43 45.10 -12.53
CA THR A 154 12.24 44.85 -13.96
C THR A 154 11.30 43.68 -14.20
N LYS A 155 10.51 43.78 -15.28
CA LYS A 155 9.60 42.72 -15.73
C LYS A 155 10.34 41.42 -16.08
N GLN A 156 11.59 41.53 -16.55
CA GLN A 156 12.45 40.38 -16.83
C GLN A 156 12.88 39.66 -15.54
N GLU A 157 13.19 40.40 -14.48
CA GLU A 157 13.56 39.81 -13.19
C GLU A 157 12.39 39.08 -12.54
N GLU A 158 11.19 39.67 -12.57
CA GLU A 158 9.96 39.04 -12.10
C GLU A 158 9.70 37.71 -12.85
N LEU A 159 9.80 37.75 -14.17
CA LEU A 159 9.65 36.58 -15.05
C LEU A 159 10.65 35.48 -14.73
N LYS A 160 11.91 35.84 -14.53
CA LYS A 160 12.98 34.89 -14.20
C LYS A 160 12.71 34.22 -12.85
N LYS A 161 12.35 34.98 -11.81
CA LYS A 161 12.02 34.43 -10.49
C LYS A 161 10.81 33.50 -10.56
N LEU A 162 9.74 33.92 -11.23
CA LEU A 162 8.53 33.11 -11.39
C LEU A 162 8.82 31.80 -12.15
N PHE A 163 9.62 31.88 -13.22
CA PHE A 163 10.04 30.71 -13.98
C PHE A 163 10.83 29.71 -13.13
N TRP A 164 11.87 30.18 -12.42
CA TRP A 164 12.66 29.29 -11.57
C TRP A 164 11.83 28.68 -10.45
N ASN A 165 10.94 29.42 -9.80
CA ASN A 165 10.06 28.86 -8.76
C ASN A 165 9.14 27.76 -9.31
N ALA A 166 8.51 28.00 -10.46
CA ALA A 166 7.67 27.01 -11.11
C ALA A 166 8.49 25.79 -11.58
N PHE A 167 9.70 26.00 -12.10
CA PHE A 167 10.60 24.94 -12.51
C PHE A 167 10.99 24.04 -11.33
N HIS A 168 11.42 24.61 -10.20
CA HIS A 168 11.74 23.83 -8.99
C HIS A 168 10.52 23.04 -8.49
N ALA A 169 9.33 23.65 -8.48
CA ALA A 169 8.09 22.96 -8.08
C ALA A 169 7.77 21.76 -8.98
N ILE A 170 7.94 21.90 -10.30
CA ILE A 170 7.74 20.81 -11.27
C ILE A 170 8.76 19.70 -11.05
N VAL A 171 10.05 20.04 -10.87
CA VAL A 171 11.10 19.04 -10.64
C VAL A 171 10.83 18.24 -9.37
N ILE A 172 10.47 18.90 -8.26
CA ILE A 172 10.09 18.22 -7.02
C ILE A 172 8.90 17.31 -7.25
N ALA A 173 7.85 17.79 -7.91
CA ALA A 173 6.69 16.96 -8.23
C ALA A 173 7.07 15.74 -9.08
N ILE A 174 7.86 15.90 -10.14
CA ILE A 174 8.32 14.79 -10.99
C ILE A 174 9.07 13.73 -10.17
N VAL A 175 9.99 14.14 -9.29
CA VAL A 175 10.70 13.20 -8.41
C VAL A 175 9.74 12.41 -7.55
N PHE A 176 8.75 13.06 -6.92
CA PHE A 176 7.74 12.38 -6.11
C PHE A 176 6.85 11.45 -6.94
N PHE A 177 6.39 11.87 -8.12
CA PHE A 177 5.58 11.03 -9.00
C PHE A 177 6.36 9.80 -9.48
N LEU A 178 7.65 9.94 -9.79
CA LEU A 178 8.52 8.82 -10.13
C LEU A 178 8.70 7.86 -8.95
N LEU A 179 8.92 8.38 -7.73
CA LEU A 179 8.99 7.55 -6.53
C LEU A 179 7.67 6.81 -6.28
N PHE A 180 6.54 7.50 -6.34
CA PHE A 180 5.23 6.85 -6.22
C PHE A 180 5.01 5.79 -7.29
N PHE A 181 5.37 6.06 -8.54
CA PHE A 181 5.27 5.08 -9.62
C PHE A 181 6.13 3.84 -9.35
N LEU A 182 7.40 4.04 -8.98
CA LEU A 182 8.34 2.97 -8.66
C LEU A 182 7.84 2.12 -7.49
N LEU A 183 7.34 2.74 -6.42
CA LEU A 183 6.81 2.01 -5.27
C LEU A 183 5.49 1.31 -5.58
N THR A 184 4.58 1.97 -6.29
CA THR A 184 3.27 1.39 -6.61
C THR A 184 3.43 0.15 -7.46
N VAL A 185 4.17 0.25 -8.56
CA VAL A 185 4.39 -0.90 -9.45
C VAL A 185 5.35 -1.90 -8.78
N GLY A 186 6.40 -1.43 -8.13
CA GLY A 186 7.42 -2.26 -7.49
C GLY A 186 6.88 -3.14 -6.36
N ILE A 187 5.98 -2.60 -5.53
CA ILE A 187 5.41 -3.32 -4.38
C ILE A 187 4.16 -4.09 -4.81
N LEU A 188 3.19 -3.46 -5.50
CA LEU A 188 1.89 -4.08 -5.78
C LEU A 188 1.87 -4.92 -7.06
N GLY A 189 2.84 -4.74 -7.96
CA GLY A 189 2.80 -5.27 -9.32
C GLY A 189 1.81 -4.52 -10.23
N MET A 190 1.86 -4.82 -11.53
CA MET A 190 1.00 -4.17 -12.54
C MET A 190 -0.50 -4.48 -12.36
N THR A 191 -0.82 -5.71 -11.95
CA THR A 191 -2.19 -6.18 -11.67
C THR A 191 -2.76 -5.47 -10.45
N GLY A 192 -2.04 -5.50 -9.32
CA GLY A 192 -2.42 -4.83 -8.09
C GLY A 192 -2.55 -3.32 -8.26
N ALA A 193 -1.63 -2.68 -9.00
CA ALA A 193 -1.72 -1.25 -9.29
C ALA A 193 -2.96 -0.87 -10.12
N ASN A 194 -3.42 -1.73 -11.02
CA ASN A 194 -4.61 -1.49 -11.84
C ASN A 194 -5.92 -1.76 -11.10
N GLN A 195 -5.91 -2.68 -10.12
CA GLN A 195 -7.11 -3.08 -9.36
C GLN A 195 -7.27 -2.25 -8.08
N SER A 196 -6.17 -1.72 -7.53
CA SER A 196 -6.20 -0.89 -6.33
C SER A 196 -6.58 0.55 -6.65
N MET A 197 -7.83 0.91 -6.33
CA MET A 197 -8.31 2.29 -6.39
C MET A 197 -7.53 3.25 -5.47
N TRP A 198 -6.98 2.74 -4.35
CA TRP A 198 -6.27 3.52 -3.33
C TRP A 198 -4.83 3.06 -3.16
N SER A 199 -4.08 2.96 -4.26
CA SER A 199 -2.75 2.34 -4.27
C SER A 199 -1.76 3.00 -3.30
N THR A 200 -1.81 4.33 -3.14
CA THR A 200 -0.98 5.05 -2.16
C THR A 200 -1.24 4.63 -0.72
N VAL A 201 -2.50 4.39 -0.36
CA VAL A 201 -2.88 3.91 0.99
C VAL A 201 -2.30 2.52 1.23
N ASN A 202 -2.46 1.62 0.25
CA ASN A 202 -1.92 0.26 0.33
C ASN A 202 -0.39 0.27 0.51
N ILE A 203 0.32 1.12 -0.24
CA ILE A 203 1.77 1.26 -0.11
C ILE A 203 2.15 1.73 1.30
N PHE A 204 1.48 2.76 1.83
CA PHE A 204 1.77 3.26 3.18
C PHE A 204 1.49 2.22 4.28
N GLN A 205 0.51 1.34 4.08
CA GLN A 205 0.24 0.22 4.99
C GLN A 205 1.31 -0.88 4.91
N ILE A 206 2.01 -1.01 3.78
CA ILE A 206 3.05 -2.03 3.58
C ILE A 206 4.41 -1.55 4.10
N ILE A 207 4.79 -0.30 3.84
CA ILE A 207 6.13 0.21 4.16
C ILE A 207 6.43 0.07 5.66
N GLU A 208 7.63 -0.44 5.97
CA GLU A 208 8.17 -0.55 7.33
C GLU A 208 9.19 0.55 7.61
N VAL A 209 9.05 1.20 8.77
CA VAL A 209 10.04 2.18 9.24
C VAL A 209 10.89 1.46 10.30
N PRO A 210 12.22 1.56 10.21
CA PRO A 210 13.10 0.93 11.21
C PRO A 210 12.79 1.40 12.63
N GLY A 211 12.76 0.45 13.57
CA GLY A 211 12.80 0.75 15.01
C GLY A 211 11.51 0.57 15.81
N SER A 212 10.49 -0.15 15.32
CA SER A 212 9.25 -0.58 16.02
C SER A 212 8.47 0.46 16.86
N LEU A 213 8.85 1.74 16.84
CA LEU A 213 8.29 2.78 17.71
C LEU A 213 6.83 3.12 17.36
N ILE A 214 6.35 2.78 16.15
CA ILE A 214 4.98 3.09 15.69
C ILE A 214 4.41 1.94 14.83
N ASN A 215 3.58 1.08 15.42
CA ASN A 215 2.94 -0.05 14.73
C ASN A 215 1.87 0.37 13.70
N ARG A 216 1.36 1.62 13.76
CA ARG A 216 0.30 2.16 12.89
C ARG A 216 0.69 3.50 12.24
N GLN A 217 1.91 3.55 11.72
CA GLN A 217 2.50 4.74 11.10
C GLN A 217 1.80 5.20 9.83
N ASP A 218 1.17 4.27 9.11
CA ASP A 218 0.35 4.52 7.93
C ASP A 218 -0.76 5.53 8.26
N SER A 219 -1.43 5.37 9.40
CA SER A 219 -2.51 6.27 9.84
C SER A 219 -2.00 7.68 10.16
N LEU A 220 -0.79 7.80 10.74
CA LEU A 220 -0.13 9.08 10.97
C LEU A 220 0.21 9.79 9.65
N ILE A 221 0.78 9.06 8.69
CA ILE A 221 1.15 9.61 7.39
C ILE A 221 -0.09 10.01 6.59
N LEU A 222 -1.16 9.21 6.64
CA LEU A 222 -2.45 9.58 6.06
C LEU A 222 -2.97 10.87 6.70
N GLY A 223 -2.93 10.99 8.04
CA GLY A 223 -3.30 12.20 8.76
C GLY A 223 -2.49 13.44 8.36
N LEU A 224 -1.16 13.31 8.22
CA LEU A 224 -0.32 14.40 7.70
C LEU A 224 -0.64 14.73 6.25
N TRP A 225 -0.90 13.73 5.42
CA TRP A 225 -1.29 13.93 4.02
C TRP A 225 -2.60 14.73 3.90
N LEU A 226 -3.56 14.57 4.83
CA LEU A 226 -4.79 15.40 4.92
C LEU A 226 -4.51 16.91 5.02
N LEU A 227 -3.38 17.30 5.61
CA LEU A 227 -3.02 18.71 5.70
C LEU A 227 -2.71 19.30 4.32
N SER A 228 -2.12 18.53 3.40
CA SER A 228 -1.88 18.99 2.02
C SER A 228 -3.19 19.21 1.25
N ILE A 229 -4.16 18.35 1.51
CA ILE A 229 -5.49 18.39 0.87
C ILE A 229 -6.26 19.63 1.28
N PHE A 230 -6.16 19.99 2.57
CA PHE A 230 -6.68 21.24 3.09
C PHE A 230 -6.14 22.46 2.31
N THR A 231 -4.82 22.54 2.05
CA THR A 231 -4.23 23.66 1.28
C THR A 231 -4.76 23.74 -0.16
N LEU A 232 -5.08 22.58 -0.75
CA LEU A 232 -5.62 22.46 -2.09
C LEU A 232 -7.09 22.93 -2.15
N ILE A 233 -7.94 22.43 -1.25
CA ILE A 233 -9.35 22.82 -1.14
C ILE A 233 -9.47 24.33 -0.87
N SER A 234 -8.68 24.84 0.07
CA SER A 234 -8.56 26.28 0.33
C SER A 234 -8.18 27.07 -0.91
N GLY A 235 -7.26 26.57 -1.73
CA GLY A 235 -6.92 27.15 -3.03
C GLY A 235 -8.12 27.28 -3.97
N PHE A 236 -8.89 26.19 -4.16
CA PHE A 236 -10.09 26.23 -4.98
C PHE A 236 -11.11 27.26 -4.47
N ILE A 237 -11.44 27.22 -3.17
CA ILE A 237 -12.38 28.16 -2.54
C ILE A 237 -11.90 29.60 -2.69
N PHE A 238 -10.60 29.85 -2.49
CA PHE A 238 -10.00 31.17 -2.59
C PHE A 238 -10.15 31.75 -4.00
N TYR A 239 -9.70 31.03 -5.04
CA TYR A 239 -9.76 31.54 -6.40
C TYR A 239 -11.19 31.64 -6.92
N LEU A 240 -12.07 30.71 -6.52
CA LEU A 240 -13.50 30.79 -6.80
C LEU A 240 -14.10 32.08 -6.20
N SER A 241 -13.75 32.42 -4.96
CA SER A 241 -14.21 33.66 -4.31
C SER A 241 -13.70 34.93 -4.99
N VAL A 242 -12.49 34.90 -5.55
CA VAL A 242 -11.90 36.03 -6.29
C VAL A 242 -12.64 36.24 -7.61
N ILE A 243 -12.89 35.18 -8.39
CA ILE A 243 -13.58 35.27 -9.67
C ILE A 243 -15.03 35.72 -9.46
N LEU A 244 -15.75 35.09 -8.53
CA LEU A 244 -17.16 35.40 -8.29
C LEU A 244 -17.36 36.82 -7.74
N LYS A 245 -16.44 37.32 -6.90
CA LYS A 245 -16.42 38.71 -6.47
C LYS A 245 -16.42 39.66 -7.67
N GLU A 246 -15.58 39.40 -8.66
CA GLU A 246 -15.43 40.26 -9.83
C GLU A 246 -16.58 40.11 -10.83
N MET A 247 -17.03 38.88 -11.07
CA MET A 247 -18.21 38.60 -11.90
C MET A 247 -19.46 39.34 -11.41
N PHE A 248 -19.72 39.30 -10.10
CA PHE A 248 -20.91 39.90 -9.49
C PHE A 248 -20.66 41.31 -8.94
N CYS A 249 -19.49 41.91 -9.20
CA CYS A 249 -19.14 43.26 -8.76
C CYS A 249 -19.32 43.49 -7.24
N VAL A 250 -19.03 42.47 -6.43
CA VAL A 250 -19.16 42.52 -4.98
C VAL A 250 -17.98 43.27 -4.37
N LYS A 251 -18.22 44.12 -3.36
CA LYS A 251 -17.17 44.95 -2.73
C LYS A 251 -16.05 44.09 -2.12
N HIS A 252 -16.42 43.06 -1.34
CA HIS A 252 -15.47 42.17 -0.67
C HIS A 252 -15.76 40.71 -1.03
N LYS A 253 -14.71 39.92 -1.31
CA LYS A 253 -14.85 38.47 -1.59
C LYS A 253 -15.50 37.72 -0.43
N ASN A 254 -15.29 38.18 0.80
CA ASN A 254 -15.84 37.56 2.01
C ASN A 254 -17.38 37.69 2.09
N THR A 255 -18.01 38.59 1.31
CA THR A 255 -19.47 38.70 1.25
C THR A 255 -20.11 37.55 0.47
N ILE A 256 -19.46 37.04 -0.59
CA ILE A 256 -19.97 35.91 -1.39
C ILE A 256 -19.48 34.55 -0.87
N LEU A 257 -18.47 34.55 -0.01
CA LEU A 257 -17.84 33.34 0.54
C LEU A 257 -18.85 32.38 1.22
N PRO A 258 -19.79 32.80 2.10
CA PRO A 258 -20.74 31.87 2.71
C PRO A 258 -21.59 31.12 1.68
N VAL A 259 -22.03 31.81 0.62
CA VAL A 259 -22.81 31.20 -0.48
C VAL A 259 -21.98 30.13 -1.20
N ILE A 260 -20.70 30.41 -1.45
CA ILE A 260 -19.77 29.44 -2.06
C ILE A 260 -19.65 28.20 -1.17
N LEU A 261 -19.44 28.37 0.14
CA LEU A 261 -19.28 27.25 1.07
C LEU A 261 -20.54 26.37 1.11
N VAL A 262 -21.73 26.98 1.20
CA VAL A 262 -23.00 26.23 1.19
C VAL A 262 -23.17 25.42 -0.09
N ILE A 263 -22.94 26.04 -1.26
CA ILE A 263 -23.04 25.34 -2.55
C ILE A 263 -22.04 24.16 -2.61
N LEU A 264 -20.79 24.38 -2.20
CA LEU A 264 -19.78 23.32 -2.20
C LEU A 264 -20.14 22.18 -1.25
N ILE A 265 -20.70 22.47 -0.07
CA ILE A 265 -21.17 21.45 0.87
C ILE A 265 -22.29 20.64 0.23
N LEU A 266 -23.34 21.30 -0.27
CA LEU A 266 -24.49 20.64 -0.89
C LEU A 266 -24.07 19.75 -2.06
N CYS A 267 -23.22 20.26 -2.96
CA CYS A 267 -22.71 19.48 -4.08
C CYS A 267 -21.81 18.32 -3.62
N SER A 268 -21.00 18.50 -2.58
CA SER A 268 -20.13 17.45 -2.04
C SER A 268 -20.89 16.35 -1.31
N MET A 269 -22.11 16.62 -0.83
CA MET A 269 -22.97 15.64 -0.15
C MET A 269 -23.74 14.73 -1.10
N ILE A 270 -23.73 14.98 -2.42
CA ILE A 270 -24.41 14.13 -3.40
C ILE A 270 -23.74 12.73 -3.42
N PRO A 271 -24.47 11.64 -3.10
CA PRO A 271 -23.90 10.30 -2.99
C PRO A 271 -23.68 9.70 -4.39
N ILE A 272 -22.53 10.00 -4.99
CA ILE A 272 -22.09 9.42 -6.28
C ILE A 272 -21.05 8.35 -5.99
N GLN A 273 -21.11 7.21 -6.70
CA GLN A 273 -20.08 6.19 -6.61
C GLN A 273 -18.73 6.78 -7.03
N GLN A 274 -17.70 6.61 -6.20
CA GLN A 274 -16.44 7.34 -6.35
C GLN A 274 -15.73 7.05 -7.70
N GLU A 275 -15.79 5.81 -8.18
CA GLU A 275 -15.24 5.43 -9.48
C GLU A 275 -15.94 6.18 -10.62
N GLN A 276 -17.27 6.21 -10.60
CA GLN A 276 -18.07 6.93 -11.59
C GLN A 276 -17.75 8.43 -11.58
N LEU A 277 -17.65 9.05 -10.40
CA LEU A 277 -17.29 10.45 -10.27
C LEU A 277 -15.90 10.74 -10.87
N PHE A 278 -14.93 9.86 -10.62
CA PHE A 278 -13.58 9.99 -11.16
C PHE A 278 -13.59 9.90 -12.69
N GLN A 279 -14.34 8.97 -13.29
CA GLN A 279 -14.47 8.87 -14.75
C GLN A 279 -15.12 10.10 -15.37
N ILE A 280 -16.19 10.62 -14.76
CA ILE A 280 -16.83 11.87 -15.20
C ILE A 280 -15.83 13.03 -15.14
N TYR A 281 -15.05 13.12 -14.06
CA TYR A 281 -14.02 14.14 -13.91
C TYR A 281 -12.93 14.04 -14.99
N LEU A 282 -12.42 12.83 -15.26
CA LEU A 282 -11.41 12.62 -16.30
C LEU A 282 -11.92 13.00 -17.69
N GLU A 283 -13.13 12.58 -18.06
CA GLU A 283 -13.72 12.91 -19.35
C GLU A 283 -14.00 14.42 -19.49
N TYR A 284 -14.46 15.07 -18.42
CA TYR A 284 -14.57 16.53 -18.38
C TYR A 284 -13.21 17.22 -18.55
N MET A 285 -12.19 16.80 -17.80
CA MET A 285 -10.87 17.41 -17.86
C MET A 285 -10.24 17.25 -19.24
N LYS A 286 -10.35 16.06 -19.84
CA LYS A 286 -9.86 15.77 -21.18
C LYS A 286 -10.54 16.59 -22.28
N LYS A 287 -11.87 16.65 -22.28
CA LYS A 287 -12.65 17.30 -23.36
C LYS A 287 -12.77 18.81 -23.21
N ILE A 288 -12.85 19.31 -21.98
CA ILE A 288 -13.17 20.71 -21.69
C ILE A 288 -12.12 21.32 -20.75
N GLY A 289 -11.81 20.66 -19.64
CA GLY A 289 -11.03 21.22 -18.52
C GLY A 289 -9.60 21.65 -18.85
N ILE A 290 -8.87 20.83 -19.62
CA ILE A 290 -7.51 21.10 -20.08
C ILE A 290 -7.52 22.02 -21.31
N PRO A 291 -8.35 21.79 -22.35
CA PRO A 291 -8.46 22.73 -23.47
C PRO A 291 -8.76 24.15 -23.01
N GLN A 292 -9.71 24.37 -22.09
CA GLN A 292 -10.04 25.72 -21.63
C GLN A 292 -8.86 26.40 -20.90
N SER A 293 -8.05 25.65 -20.13
CA SER A 293 -6.86 26.17 -19.43
C SER A 293 -5.76 26.66 -20.35
N LEU A 294 -5.66 26.09 -21.55
CA LEU A 294 -4.65 26.46 -22.52
C LEU A 294 -5.17 27.48 -23.53
N VAL A 295 -6.38 27.26 -24.03
CA VAL A 295 -6.98 28.04 -25.11
C VAL A 295 -7.46 29.41 -24.62
N ILE A 296 -8.12 29.51 -23.46
CA ILE A 296 -8.65 30.81 -22.99
C ILE A 296 -7.52 31.83 -22.77
N PRO A 297 -6.44 31.53 -22.02
CA PRO A 297 -5.35 32.48 -21.86
C PRO A 297 -4.69 32.88 -23.19
N LEU A 298 -4.56 31.94 -24.14
CA LEU A 298 -3.98 32.20 -25.46
C LEU A 298 -4.88 33.14 -26.29
N ILE A 299 -6.18 32.85 -26.35
CA ILE A 299 -7.17 33.70 -27.05
C ILE A 299 -7.15 35.11 -26.45
N LEU A 300 -7.15 35.22 -25.12
CA LEU A 300 -7.12 36.53 -24.48
C LEU A 300 -5.88 37.33 -24.92
N ILE A 301 -4.67 36.75 -24.90
CA ILE A 301 -3.45 37.44 -25.38
C ILE A 301 -3.58 37.87 -26.84
N VAL A 302 -4.04 36.97 -27.71
CA VAL A 302 -4.16 37.25 -29.15
C VAL A 302 -5.13 38.40 -29.37
N VAL A 303 -6.30 38.38 -28.73
CA VAL A 303 -7.30 39.45 -28.85
C VAL A 303 -6.77 40.77 -28.28
N THR A 304 -6.10 40.79 -27.13
CA THR A 304 -5.52 42.03 -26.57
C THR A 304 -4.48 42.65 -27.50
N LYS A 305 -3.67 41.84 -28.18
CA LYS A 305 -2.68 42.35 -29.16
C LYS A 305 -3.33 42.92 -30.41
N LEU A 306 -4.51 42.41 -30.80
CA LEU A 306 -5.25 42.84 -31.98
C LEU A 306 -6.18 44.03 -31.71
N ARG A 307 -6.62 44.25 -30.47
CA ARG A 307 -7.53 45.34 -30.09
C ARG A 307 -6.78 46.49 -29.39
N GLY A 308 -6.62 47.61 -30.09
CA GLY A 308 -6.28 48.89 -29.47
C GLY A 308 -7.37 49.33 -28.47
N LYS A 309 -6.94 49.76 -27.27
CA LYS A 309 -7.76 50.16 -26.11
C LYS A 309 -8.91 51.10 -26.49
N ASN A 310 -10.16 50.65 -26.37
CA ASN A 310 -11.30 51.53 -26.06
C ASN A 310 -12.40 50.79 -25.30
N ARG A 311 -12.82 51.40 -24.18
CA ARG A 311 -13.70 50.84 -23.13
C ARG A 311 -15.12 51.37 -23.28
N ILE A 312 -16.14 50.53 -23.07
CA ILE A 312 -17.53 50.95 -22.85
C ILE A 312 -18.11 50.17 -21.65
N LYS A 313 -18.80 50.88 -20.75
CA LYS A 313 -19.47 50.36 -19.53
C LYS A 313 -20.99 50.49 -19.64
N ALA A 314 -21.75 49.50 -19.13
CA ALA A 314 -23.07 49.64 -18.47
C ALA A 314 -23.43 48.30 -17.75
N PRO A 315 -24.63 48.08 -17.16
CA PRO A 315 -24.97 48.39 -15.76
C PRO A 315 -25.32 47.16 -14.89
N LYS A 316 -25.72 47.42 -13.64
CA LYS A 316 -25.90 46.49 -12.51
C LYS A 316 -27.39 46.23 -12.23
N SER A 317 -27.79 44.98 -12.02
CA SER A 317 -28.71 44.52 -10.93
C SER A 317 -29.43 43.21 -11.30
N ALA A 318 -29.27 42.18 -10.47
CA ALA A 318 -30.29 41.17 -10.07
C ALA A 318 -29.60 39.90 -9.56
N VAL A 319 -29.18 39.85 -8.29
CA VAL A 319 -28.55 38.66 -7.68
C VAL A 319 -29.11 38.32 -6.29
N ILE A 320 -30.03 39.13 -5.76
CA ILE A 320 -30.46 39.01 -4.35
C ILE A 320 -31.58 37.96 -4.16
N LEU A 321 -32.21 37.45 -5.23
CA LEU A 321 -33.40 36.60 -5.13
C LEU A 321 -33.12 35.08 -5.03
N ILE A 322 -31.90 34.62 -5.38
CA ILE A 322 -31.58 33.17 -5.45
C ILE A 322 -30.99 32.64 -4.13
N VAL A 323 -30.44 33.52 -3.29
CA VAL A 323 -29.77 33.13 -2.03
C VAL A 323 -30.77 32.85 -0.88
N CYS A 324 -31.96 33.45 -0.91
CA CYS A 324 -32.95 33.29 0.16
C CYS A 324 -33.84 32.03 0.03
N LEU A 325 -33.81 31.34 -1.11
CA LEU A 325 -34.69 30.19 -1.40
C LEU A 325 -34.13 28.82 -0.97
N LEU A 326 -32.85 28.75 -0.57
CA LEU A 326 -32.15 27.48 -0.28
C LEU A 326 -31.90 27.22 1.22
N ALA A 327 -32.27 28.16 2.10
CA ALA A 327 -32.10 28.03 3.56
C ALA A 327 -32.89 26.88 4.24
N PRO A 328 -34.08 26.44 3.76
CA PRO A 328 -34.85 25.40 4.47
C PRO A 328 -34.34 23.96 4.34
N PHE A 329 -33.41 23.66 3.43
CA PHE A 329 -32.94 22.29 3.19
C PHE A 329 -31.79 21.83 4.09
N LEU A 330 -31.35 22.65 5.05
CA LEU A 330 -30.15 22.40 5.87
C LEU A 330 -30.42 21.65 7.20
N LEU A 331 -31.64 21.18 7.47
CA LEU A 331 -32.03 20.67 8.80
C LEU A 331 -32.74 19.31 8.81
N SER A 332 -32.29 18.37 7.99
CA SER A 332 -32.65 16.96 8.21
C SER A 332 -31.46 16.05 7.96
N GLY A 333 -30.72 15.75 9.03
CA GLY A 333 -29.73 14.69 9.05
C GLY A 333 -29.91 13.87 10.31
N CYS A 334 -30.51 12.68 10.21
CA CYS A 334 -30.48 11.70 11.28
C CYS A 334 -29.09 11.04 11.28
N SER A 335 -28.33 11.25 12.35
CA SER A 335 -27.02 10.62 12.56
C SER A 335 -27.17 9.32 13.35
N LYS A 336 -26.64 8.21 12.83
CA LYS A 336 -26.36 7.00 13.60
C LYS A 336 -24.88 7.07 14.01
N HIS A 337 -24.62 7.23 15.30
CA HIS A 337 -23.29 7.13 15.89
C HIS A 337 -23.05 5.70 16.35
N VAL A 338 -21.80 5.25 16.31
CA VAL A 338 -21.35 3.98 16.90
C VAL A 338 -20.27 4.35 17.89
N GLU A 339 -20.49 4.07 19.17
CA GLU A 339 -19.54 4.39 20.22
C GLU A 339 -18.39 3.36 20.27
N ILE A 340 -17.33 3.66 21.03
CA ILE A 340 -16.20 2.74 21.21
C ILE A 340 -16.65 1.47 21.94
N GLU A 341 -17.61 1.60 22.86
CA GLU A 341 -18.17 0.48 23.63
C GLU A 341 -19.03 -0.46 22.77
N ASP A 342 -19.56 0.04 21.64
CA ASP A 342 -20.33 -0.70 20.63
C ASP A 342 -19.45 -1.47 19.64
N ARG A 343 -18.17 -1.66 19.94
CA ARG A 343 -17.20 -2.33 19.07
C ARG A 343 -16.62 -3.57 19.72
N ASP A 344 -16.43 -4.59 18.88
CA ASP A 344 -15.69 -5.79 19.20
C ASP A 344 -14.32 -5.73 18.53
N PHE A 345 -13.31 -5.45 19.35
CA PHE A 345 -11.91 -5.39 18.90
C PHE A 345 -11.39 -6.79 18.66
N VAL A 346 -11.22 -7.18 17.40
CA VAL A 346 -10.74 -8.50 17.03
C VAL A 346 -9.22 -8.55 17.19
N GLN A 347 -8.69 -9.57 17.89
CA GLN A 347 -7.26 -9.85 17.98
C GLN A 347 -6.78 -10.88 16.96
N VAL A 348 -7.57 -11.94 16.74
CA VAL A 348 -7.23 -13.02 15.79
C VAL A 348 -8.47 -13.41 14.99
N ILE A 349 -8.26 -13.71 13.71
CA ILE A 349 -9.27 -14.31 12.84
C ILE A 349 -8.81 -15.73 12.48
N GLY A 350 -9.68 -16.73 12.64
CA GLY A 350 -9.48 -18.07 12.10
C GLY A 350 -10.40 -18.32 10.92
N LEU A 351 -9.91 -18.98 9.87
CA LEU A 351 -10.67 -19.32 8.68
C LEU A 351 -10.59 -20.82 8.41
N ASP A 352 -11.69 -21.54 8.55
CA ASP A 352 -11.81 -22.95 8.23
C ASP A 352 -12.85 -23.18 7.11
N MET A 353 -12.92 -24.43 6.64
CA MET A 353 -13.98 -24.92 5.77
C MET A 353 -14.83 -25.93 6.54
N GLU A 354 -16.15 -25.80 6.44
CA GLU A 354 -17.10 -26.79 6.96
C GLU A 354 -18.31 -26.87 6.01
N ASN A 355 -18.65 -28.06 5.53
CA ASN A 355 -19.77 -28.29 4.60
C ASN A 355 -19.75 -27.37 3.35
N ASP A 356 -18.58 -27.17 2.75
CA ASP A 356 -18.33 -26.26 1.61
C ASP A 356 -18.57 -24.76 1.92
N LYS A 357 -18.77 -24.39 3.19
CA LYS A 357 -18.87 -23.01 3.64
C LYS A 357 -17.61 -22.58 4.36
N MET A 358 -17.33 -21.28 4.30
CA MET A 358 -16.29 -20.66 5.10
C MET A 358 -16.80 -20.52 6.53
N LYS A 359 -16.06 -21.08 7.48
CA LYS A 359 -16.30 -20.92 8.91
C LYS A 359 -15.26 -19.97 9.49
N THR A 360 -15.71 -18.85 10.02
CA THR A 360 -14.82 -17.80 10.54
C THR A 360 -14.97 -17.67 12.04
N TYR A 361 -13.83 -17.57 12.72
CA TYR A 361 -13.73 -17.33 14.16
C TYR A 361 -13.13 -15.95 14.39
N PHE A 362 -13.79 -15.14 15.21
CA PHE A 362 -13.29 -13.86 15.70
C PHE A 362 -12.92 -14.00 17.17
N VAL A 363 -11.63 -13.83 17.49
CA VAL A 363 -11.11 -13.90 18.86
C VAL A 363 -10.99 -12.49 19.43
N LEU A 364 -11.67 -12.24 20.53
CA LEU A 364 -11.70 -10.97 21.26
C LEU A 364 -10.68 -10.97 22.41
N PRO A 365 -10.14 -9.80 22.80
CA PRO A 365 -9.27 -9.67 23.95
C PRO A 365 -9.99 -10.00 25.25
N ASP A 366 -9.29 -10.67 26.17
CA ASP A 366 -9.75 -10.80 27.55
C ASP A 366 -9.46 -9.50 28.32
N LEU A 367 -10.45 -8.60 28.40
CA LEU A 367 -10.33 -7.34 29.12
C LEU A 367 -10.16 -7.53 30.65
N GLN A 368 -10.66 -8.64 31.23
CA GLN A 368 -10.53 -8.93 32.66
C GLN A 368 -9.11 -9.33 33.01
N ALA A 369 -8.49 -10.18 32.16
CA ALA A 369 -7.09 -10.54 32.29
C ALA A 369 -6.15 -9.33 32.18
N MET A 370 -6.54 -8.30 31.41
CA MET A 370 -5.76 -7.06 31.23
C MET A 370 -5.91 -6.05 32.38
N THR A 371 -6.89 -6.23 33.28
CA THR A 371 -7.18 -5.31 34.40
C THR A 371 -6.81 -5.89 35.77
N ASP A 372 -5.92 -6.89 35.80
CA ASP A 372 -5.47 -7.62 37.00
C ASP A 372 -6.63 -8.31 37.77
N GLN A 373 -7.78 -8.51 37.13
CA GLN A 373 -8.96 -9.19 37.72
C GLN A 373 -8.94 -10.71 37.55
N GLY A 374 -7.88 -11.26 36.94
CA GLY A 374 -7.78 -12.67 36.54
C GLY A 374 -8.39 -12.93 35.16
N PRO A 375 -8.11 -14.09 34.53
CA PRO A 375 -8.72 -14.46 33.26
C PRO A 375 -10.24 -14.68 33.41
N THR A 376 -10.99 -14.38 32.36
CA THR A 376 -12.44 -14.59 32.35
C THR A 376 -12.76 -16.09 32.53
N ASP A 377 -13.70 -16.44 33.42
CA ASP A 377 -14.11 -17.83 33.72
C ASP A 377 -14.71 -18.59 32.51
N ASP A 378 -15.00 -17.90 31.41
CA ASP A 378 -15.66 -18.42 30.21
C ASP A 378 -14.98 -17.87 28.94
N THR A 379 -13.84 -18.49 28.60
CA THR A 379 -13.01 -18.12 27.45
C THR A 379 -13.71 -18.37 26.11
N ASP A 380 -14.73 -19.22 26.09
CA ASP A 380 -15.54 -19.50 24.89
C ASP A 380 -16.35 -18.26 24.46
N LYS A 381 -16.74 -17.39 25.41
CA LYS A 381 -17.40 -16.12 25.09
C LYS A 381 -16.52 -15.12 24.33
N LEU A 382 -15.20 -15.29 24.40
CA LEU A 382 -14.24 -14.46 23.66
C LEU A 382 -14.09 -14.91 22.20
N ILE A 383 -14.69 -16.05 21.82
CA ILE A 383 -14.62 -16.59 20.47
C ILE A 383 -16.02 -16.51 19.85
N LYS A 384 -16.20 -15.66 18.85
CA LYS A 384 -17.43 -15.59 18.05
C LYS A 384 -17.24 -16.35 16.75
N GLN A 385 -18.17 -17.24 16.39
CA GLN A 385 -18.07 -18.06 15.17
C GLN A 385 -19.27 -17.85 14.25
N PHE A 386 -19.00 -17.84 12.93
CA PHE A 386 -20.01 -17.66 11.89
C PHE A 386 -19.69 -18.48 10.66
N GLU A 387 -20.72 -18.87 9.91
CA GLU A 387 -20.60 -19.60 8.66
C GLU A 387 -21.24 -18.82 7.51
N GLY A 388 -20.60 -18.82 6.33
CA GLY A 388 -21.10 -18.17 5.13
C GLY A 388 -20.38 -18.63 3.87
N ASP A 389 -20.91 -18.30 2.69
CA ASP A 389 -20.27 -18.64 1.41
C ASP A 389 -19.04 -17.75 1.13
N ASP A 390 -19.08 -16.51 1.61
CA ASP A 390 -17.99 -15.55 1.50
C ASP A 390 -17.88 -14.69 2.76
N TYR A 391 -16.81 -13.90 2.84
CA TYR A 391 -16.54 -13.08 4.02
C TYR A 391 -17.57 -11.94 4.19
N ILE A 392 -18.23 -11.50 3.12
CA ILE A 392 -19.28 -10.47 3.18
C ILE A 392 -20.52 -11.03 3.89
N GLN A 393 -20.93 -12.26 3.54
CA GLN A 393 -22.01 -12.96 4.24
C GLN A 393 -21.67 -13.18 5.72
N ILE A 394 -20.42 -13.48 6.04
CA ILE A 394 -19.96 -13.64 7.43
C ILE A 394 -20.13 -12.34 8.22
N GLU A 395 -19.74 -11.19 7.66
CA GLU A 395 -19.99 -9.90 8.30
C GLU A 395 -21.47 -9.56 8.42
N GLU A 396 -22.30 -9.97 7.45
CA GLU A 396 -23.75 -9.80 7.53
C GLU A 396 -24.35 -10.64 8.65
N GLN A 397 -23.97 -11.91 8.77
CA GLN A 397 -24.37 -12.79 9.87
C GLN A 397 -23.94 -12.21 11.22
N TYR A 398 -22.71 -11.69 11.31
CA TYR A 398 -22.22 -11.00 12.49
C TYR A 398 -23.15 -9.85 12.90
N LYS A 399 -23.47 -8.96 11.95
CA LYS A 399 -24.32 -7.79 12.19
C LYS A 399 -25.75 -8.15 12.59
N LEU A 400 -26.26 -9.32 12.18
CA LEU A 400 -27.60 -9.80 12.54
C LEU A 400 -27.65 -10.43 13.94
N GLN A 401 -26.54 -10.98 14.42
CA GLN A 401 -26.48 -11.79 15.65
C GLN A 401 -25.73 -11.10 16.80
N SER A 402 -24.96 -10.05 16.51
CA SER A 402 -24.17 -9.29 17.49
C SER A 402 -24.74 -7.89 17.69
N GLU A 403 -24.75 -7.41 18.93
CA GLU A 403 -25.16 -6.05 19.29
C GLU A 403 -24.08 -4.99 18.96
N LYS A 404 -22.83 -5.44 18.75
CA LYS A 404 -21.65 -4.61 18.45
C LYS A 404 -21.17 -4.79 17.01
N LEU A 405 -20.34 -3.88 16.52
CA LEU A 405 -19.67 -3.95 15.21
C LEU A 405 -18.23 -4.45 15.33
N LEU A 406 -17.75 -5.18 14.32
CA LEU A 406 -16.36 -5.63 14.26
C LEU A 406 -15.39 -4.45 14.11
N ASP A 407 -14.29 -4.49 14.85
CA ASP A 407 -13.19 -3.53 14.73
C ASP A 407 -11.86 -4.28 14.61
N TYR A 408 -11.17 -4.08 13.49
CA TYR A 408 -9.91 -4.76 13.18
C TYR A 408 -8.66 -3.98 13.59
N SER A 409 -8.79 -2.88 14.33
CA SER A 409 -7.64 -2.02 14.69
C SER A 409 -6.62 -2.70 15.60
N HIS A 410 -7.01 -3.77 16.29
CA HIS A 410 -6.17 -4.60 17.15
C HIS A 410 -5.86 -5.98 16.57
N LEU A 411 -6.20 -6.22 15.30
CA LEU A 411 -5.98 -7.50 14.65
C LEU A 411 -4.47 -7.76 14.53
N LYS A 412 -4.01 -8.88 15.10
CA LYS A 412 -2.61 -9.29 15.15
C LYS A 412 -2.28 -10.38 14.14
N ALA A 413 -3.16 -11.37 14.02
CA ALA A 413 -2.92 -12.54 13.18
C ALA A 413 -4.19 -13.06 12.52
N ILE A 414 -4.03 -13.68 11.35
CA ILE A 414 -5.04 -14.52 10.70
C ILE A 414 -4.46 -15.93 10.59
N ILE A 415 -5.23 -16.91 11.05
CA ILE A 415 -4.89 -18.33 11.00
C ILE A 415 -5.76 -18.96 9.93
N LEU A 416 -5.12 -19.52 8.91
CA LEU A 416 -5.77 -20.23 7.82
C LEU A 416 -5.83 -21.71 8.18
N GLY A 417 -7.00 -22.30 8.17
CA GLY A 417 -7.20 -23.74 8.20
C GLY A 417 -6.68 -24.38 6.92
N LYS A 418 -6.21 -25.62 7.02
CA LYS A 418 -5.57 -26.32 5.90
C LYS A 418 -6.49 -26.50 4.70
N GLU A 419 -7.72 -26.95 4.94
CA GLU A 419 -8.71 -27.12 3.87
C GLU A 419 -9.09 -25.79 3.21
N PHE A 420 -9.25 -24.73 4.01
CA PHE A 420 -9.50 -23.38 3.52
C PHE A 420 -8.35 -22.88 2.64
N ALA A 421 -7.12 -23.03 3.12
CA ALA A 421 -5.92 -22.54 2.46
C ALA A 421 -5.59 -23.27 1.14
N LYS A 422 -6.03 -24.52 0.99
CA LYS A 422 -5.92 -25.31 -0.25
C LYS A 422 -7.06 -25.06 -1.24
N ASN A 423 -8.16 -24.44 -0.80
CA ASN A 423 -9.27 -24.10 -1.67
C ASN A 423 -9.00 -22.77 -2.39
N LYS A 424 -8.55 -22.86 -3.63
CA LYS A 424 -8.15 -21.70 -4.45
C LYS A 424 -9.26 -20.67 -4.65
N ASP A 425 -10.51 -21.10 -4.85
CA ASP A 425 -11.62 -20.18 -5.11
C ASP A 425 -12.00 -19.42 -3.83
N ARG A 426 -12.05 -20.11 -2.68
CA ARG A 426 -12.32 -19.49 -1.37
C ARG A 426 -11.18 -18.56 -0.95
N MET A 427 -9.93 -18.98 -1.13
CA MET A 427 -8.76 -18.15 -0.88
C MET A 427 -8.77 -16.88 -1.73
N LYS A 428 -9.05 -17.01 -3.04
CA LYS A 428 -9.15 -15.85 -3.93
C LYS A 428 -10.26 -14.89 -3.52
N SER A 429 -11.45 -15.40 -3.20
CA SER A 429 -12.58 -14.60 -2.71
C SER A 429 -12.22 -13.84 -1.43
N PHE A 430 -11.54 -14.50 -0.48
CA PHE A 430 -11.04 -13.84 0.72
C PHE A 430 -10.01 -12.74 0.41
N LEU A 431 -9.06 -13.00 -0.50
CA LEU A 431 -8.06 -11.98 -0.88
C LEU A 431 -8.67 -10.82 -1.68
N ASP A 432 -9.75 -11.03 -2.44
CA ASP A 432 -10.54 -9.97 -3.08
C ASP A 432 -11.22 -9.08 -2.02
N TYR A 433 -11.84 -9.69 -1.01
CA TYR A 433 -12.39 -8.97 0.13
C TYR A 433 -11.31 -8.15 0.86
N VAL A 434 -10.18 -8.77 1.19
CA VAL A 434 -9.06 -8.10 1.86
C VAL A 434 -8.55 -6.90 1.06
N GLU A 435 -8.38 -7.02 -0.25
CA GLU A 435 -7.90 -5.91 -1.09
C GLU A 435 -8.89 -4.73 -1.11
N SER A 436 -10.18 -5.02 -1.01
CA SER A 436 -11.24 -4.00 -0.96
C SER A 436 -11.43 -3.37 0.42
N ASN A 437 -11.04 -4.07 1.49
CA ASN A 437 -11.19 -3.61 2.87
C ASN A 437 -9.89 -2.97 3.41
N TYR A 438 -9.95 -1.65 3.58
CA TYR A 438 -8.83 -0.83 4.07
C TYR A 438 -8.72 -0.77 5.60
N GLN A 439 -9.69 -1.33 6.33
CA GLN A 439 -9.64 -1.45 7.80
C GLN A 439 -8.69 -2.57 8.24
N LEU A 440 -8.55 -3.62 7.43
CA LEU A 440 -7.60 -4.70 7.69
C LEU A 440 -6.18 -4.22 7.42
N SER A 441 -5.39 -4.15 8.48
CA SER A 441 -3.96 -3.84 8.39
C SER A 441 -3.26 -4.85 7.49
N LYS A 442 -2.53 -4.36 6.49
CA LYS A 442 -1.74 -5.22 5.58
C LYS A 442 -0.53 -5.86 6.27
N LYS A 443 -0.21 -5.44 7.49
CA LYS A 443 0.83 -6.01 8.36
C LYS A 443 0.32 -7.11 9.30
N THR A 444 -0.95 -7.50 9.18
CA THR A 444 -1.50 -8.59 9.99
C THR A 444 -0.74 -9.88 9.66
N LEU A 445 -0.22 -10.58 10.67
CA LEU A 445 0.54 -11.82 10.51
C LEU A 445 -0.33 -12.94 9.96
N ILE A 446 0.25 -13.83 9.15
CA ILE A 446 -0.47 -14.96 8.55
C ILE A 446 0.18 -16.27 8.98
N PHE A 447 -0.66 -17.21 9.42
CA PHE A 447 -0.24 -18.55 9.78
C PHE A 447 -1.12 -19.59 9.08
N LEU A 448 -0.56 -20.77 8.83
CA LEU A 448 -1.33 -21.96 8.44
C LEU A 448 -1.47 -22.86 9.67
N ALA A 449 -2.67 -23.32 9.99
CA ALA A 449 -2.87 -24.40 10.96
C ALA A 449 -2.62 -25.75 10.29
N ASP A 450 -2.00 -26.69 11.02
CA ASP A 450 -1.73 -28.03 10.51
C ASP A 450 -2.99 -28.79 10.06
N GLU A 451 -4.12 -28.54 10.73
CA GLU A 451 -5.42 -29.10 10.37
C GLU A 451 -6.48 -27.99 10.32
N LYS A 452 -7.02 -27.59 11.49
CA LYS A 452 -8.04 -26.54 11.60
C LYS A 452 -7.53 -25.31 12.34
N ALA A 453 -7.96 -24.12 11.90
CA ALA A 453 -7.72 -22.88 12.62
C ALA A 453 -8.40 -22.88 13.99
N GLU A 454 -9.58 -23.51 14.07
CA GLU A 454 -10.36 -23.70 15.31
C GLU A 454 -9.52 -24.28 16.46
N ASP A 455 -8.71 -25.30 16.17
CA ASP A 455 -7.92 -26.00 17.19
C ASP A 455 -6.90 -25.05 17.83
N ILE A 456 -6.24 -24.24 17.01
CA ILE A 456 -5.29 -23.23 17.49
C ILE A 456 -6.01 -22.16 18.31
N ILE A 457 -7.18 -21.71 17.86
CA ILE A 457 -7.96 -20.65 18.52
C ILE A 457 -8.47 -21.08 19.90
N LYS A 458 -8.87 -22.34 20.07
CA LYS A 458 -9.33 -22.86 21.37
C LYS A 458 -8.26 -22.77 22.47
N MET A 459 -6.98 -22.72 22.10
CA MET A 459 -5.88 -22.48 23.06
C MET A 459 -5.88 -21.07 23.66
N ASN A 460 -6.67 -20.13 23.14
CA ASN A 460 -6.70 -18.74 23.64
C ASN A 460 -6.99 -18.67 25.14
N GLY A 461 -7.85 -19.55 25.67
CA GLY A 461 -8.17 -19.58 27.10
C GLY A 461 -7.00 -19.99 28.00
N ASP A 462 -6.03 -20.73 27.47
CA ASP A 462 -4.83 -21.17 28.20
C ASP A 462 -3.66 -20.17 28.08
N ILE A 463 -3.80 -19.11 27.26
CA ILE A 463 -2.71 -18.19 26.92
C ILE A 463 -2.88 -16.85 27.64
N PRO A 464 -1.95 -16.49 28.56
CA PRO A 464 -1.98 -15.20 29.22
C PRO A 464 -1.84 -14.04 28.22
N ASN A 465 -2.66 -12.99 28.37
CA ASN A 465 -2.70 -11.78 27.52
C ASN A 465 -3.23 -11.98 26.09
N GLY A 466 -3.88 -13.11 25.81
CA GLY A 466 -4.55 -13.39 24.54
C GLY A 466 -3.63 -13.95 23.46
N ILE A 467 -4.20 -14.82 22.62
CA ILE A 467 -3.49 -15.58 21.59
C ILE A 467 -2.82 -14.70 20.53
N GLY A 468 -3.38 -13.52 20.22
CA GLY A 468 -2.82 -12.63 19.21
C GLY A 468 -1.42 -12.14 19.55
N SER A 469 -1.21 -11.63 20.78
CA SER A 469 0.10 -11.17 21.25
C SER A 469 1.08 -12.32 21.43
N TYR A 470 0.58 -13.51 21.82
CA TYR A 470 1.39 -14.71 21.95
C TYR A 470 1.94 -15.16 20.59
N LEU A 471 1.10 -15.23 19.54
CA LEU A 471 1.52 -15.63 18.20
C LEU A 471 2.52 -14.63 17.58
N GLU A 472 2.30 -13.33 17.78
CA GLU A 472 3.24 -12.28 17.36
C GLU A 472 4.63 -12.50 17.96
N ARG A 473 4.71 -12.72 19.29
CA ARG A 473 5.99 -13.00 19.98
C ARG A 473 6.59 -14.34 19.60
N LEU A 474 5.75 -15.37 19.45
CA LEU A 474 6.19 -16.70 19.04
C LEU A 474 6.89 -16.62 17.68
N TYR A 475 6.30 -15.91 16.72
CA TYR A 475 6.87 -15.80 15.39
C TYR A 475 8.18 -14.98 15.39
N GLN A 476 8.21 -13.84 16.09
CA GLN A 476 9.43 -13.05 16.25
C GLN A 476 10.59 -13.86 16.85
N ASN A 477 10.31 -14.68 17.87
CA ASN A 477 11.31 -15.54 18.48
C ASN A 477 11.82 -16.65 17.55
N ASN A 478 10.96 -17.17 16.66
CA ASN A 478 11.32 -18.22 15.71
C ASN A 478 12.01 -17.67 14.44
N LEU A 479 11.76 -16.41 14.07
CA LEU A 479 12.57 -15.71 13.06
C LEU A 479 13.99 -15.45 13.58
N GLY A 480 14.15 -15.19 14.88
CA GLY A 480 15.46 -14.95 15.50
C GLY A 480 16.19 -13.75 14.89
N ASN A 481 17.52 -13.84 14.78
CA ASN A 481 18.35 -12.84 14.09
C ASN A 481 18.47 -13.11 12.57
N SER A 482 17.60 -13.94 11.98
CA SER A 482 17.65 -14.16 10.53
C SER A 482 17.19 -12.90 9.80
N GLU A 483 17.74 -12.62 8.62
CA GLU A 483 17.24 -11.57 7.72
C GLU A 483 15.87 -11.90 7.09
N LYS A 484 15.21 -12.96 7.57
CA LYS A 484 13.91 -13.44 7.07
C LYS A 484 12.81 -12.46 7.50
N LYS A 485 11.99 -12.03 6.53
CA LYS A 485 10.85 -11.13 6.79
C LYS A 485 9.66 -11.89 7.36
N GLU A 486 8.89 -11.21 8.21
CA GLU A 486 7.58 -11.68 8.65
C GLU A 486 6.63 -11.86 7.46
N ILE A 487 5.81 -12.90 7.52
CA ILE A 487 4.76 -13.14 6.54
C ILE A 487 3.47 -12.53 7.02
N VAL A 488 2.99 -11.57 6.23
CA VAL A 488 1.86 -10.72 6.55
C VAL A 488 0.79 -10.81 5.45
N LEU A 489 -0.36 -10.20 5.70
CA LEU A 489 -1.48 -10.18 4.77
C LEU A 489 -1.12 -9.56 3.41
N ALA A 490 -0.22 -8.56 3.40
CA ALA A 490 0.36 -8.03 2.16
C ALA A 490 1.11 -9.08 1.33
N SER A 491 1.79 -10.04 1.96
CA SER A 491 2.53 -11.10 1.27
C SER A 491 1.57 -11.96 0.43
N LEU A 492 0.40 -12.30 0.96
CA LEU A 492 -0.63 -13.04 0.21
C LEU A 492 -1.16 -12.24 -0.98
N LEU A 493 -1.40 -10.93 -0.80
CA LEU A 493 -1.84 -10.05 -1.88
C LEU A 493 -0.77 -9.92 -2.98
N GLN A 494 0.51 -9.94 -2.61
CA GLN A 494 1.62 -9.92 -3.56
C GLN A 494 1.60 -11.17 -4.46
N VAL A 495 1.35 -12.35 -3.89
CA VAL A 495 1.19 -13.60 -4.64
C VAL A 495 -0.08 -13.59 -5.50
N LYS A 496 -1.19 -13.05 -5.01
CA LYS A 496 -2.39 -12.87 -5.83
C LYS A 496 -2.12 -12.01 -7.07
N ASN A 497 -1.37 -10.93 -6.89
CA ASN A 497 -1.03 -10.00 -7.97
C ASN A 497 0.04 -10.58 -8.90
N ASN A 498 0.95 -11.40 -8.38
CA ASN A 498 2.01 -12.07 -9.12
C ASN A 498 1.87 -13.58 -8.92
N SER A 499 1.00 -14.21 -9.72
CA SER A 499 0.61 -15.61 -9.51
C SER A 499 1.77 -16.60 -9.56
N ASP A 500 2.86 -16.24 -10.24
CA ASP A 500 4.13 -16.97 -10.35
C ASP A 500 5.11 -16.67 -9.20
N GLN A 501 4.63 -16.04 -8.12
CA GLN A 501 5.39 -15.85 -6.89
C GLN A 501 5.05 -16.93 -5.87
N SER A 502 6.04 -17.36 -5.11
CA SER A 502 5.93 -18.25 -3.97
C SER A 502 6.42 -17.55 -2.70
N ILE A 503 5.70 -17.80 -1.61
CA ILE A 503 6.05 -17.40 -0.24
C ILE A 503 5.85 -18.59 0.72
N PHE A 504 6.42 -18.51 1.92
CA PHE A 504 6.40 -19.61 2.90
C PHE A 504 5.57 -19.23 4.12
N LEU A 505 4.40 -19.83 4.29
CA LEU A 505 3.54 -19.58 5.46
C LEU A 505 4.04 -20.40 6.66
N PRO A 506 4.29 -19.79 7.84
CA PRO A 506 4.64 -20.54 9.04
C PRO A 506 3.46 -21.44 9.46
N ARG A 507 3.76 -22.70 9.79
CA ARG A 507 2.77 -23.70 10.20
C ARG A 507 2.66 -23.80 11.70
N LEU A 508 1.45 -23.69 12.23
CA LEU A 508 1.14 -23.82 13.65
C LEU A 508 0.67 -25.23 13.97
N GLN A 509 1.30 -25.82 14.98
CA GLN A 509 0.93 -27.11 15.53
C GLN A 509 0.73 -27.00 17.05
N ILE A 510 -0.22 -27.77 17.57
CA ILE A 510 -0.40 -27.95 19.00
C ILE A 510 0.42 -29.15 19.46
N ASN A 511 1.24 -28.93 20.49
CA ASN A 511 1.90 -29.99 21.22
C ASN A 511 1.53 -29.86 22.70
N GLU A 512 0.74 -30.81 23.18
CA GLU A 512 0.15 -30.81 24.52
C GLU A 512 -0.65 -29.52 24.80
N LYS A 513 -0.06 -28.57 25.53
CA LYS A 513 -0.68 -27.28 25.90
C LYS A 513 0.07 -26.08 25.33
N ARG A 514 0.88 -26.27 24.28
CA ARG A 514 1.67 -25.21 23.66
C ARG A 514 1.46 -25.21 22.16
N ILE A 515 1.41 -24.00 21.60
CA ILE A 515 1.47 -23.81 20.16
C ILE A 515 2.94 -23.61 19.78
N LEU A 516 3.39 -24.34 18.76
CA LEU A 516 4.72 -24.23 18.19
C LEU A 516 4.65 -24.03 16.67
N ILE A 517 5.69 -23.45 16.09
CA ILE A 517 5.84 -23.34 14.63
C ILE A 517 6.58 -24.59 14.15
N ASN A 518 5.92 -25.46 13.37
CA ASN A 518 6.50 -26.69 12.82
C ASN A 518 6.53 -26.69 11.30
N GLY A 519 7.61 -26.15 10.76
CA GLY A 519 7.80 -26.04 9.32
C GLY A 519 6.94 -24.97 8.67
N GLU A 520 6.76 -25.09 7.37
CA GLU A 520 6.20 -24.05 6.51
C GLU A 520 5.30 -24.63 5.43
N ALA A 521 4.48 -23.79 4.80
CA ALA A 521 3.72 -24.17 3.63
C ALA A 521 4.02 -23.23 2.47
N VAL A 522 4.23 -23.79 1.28
CA VAL A 522 4.47 -23.00 0.07
C VAL A 522 3.13 -22.51 -0.46
N PHE A 523 2.93 -21.20 -0.37
CA PHE A 523 1.79 -20.50 -0.93
C PHE A 523 2.15 -19.95 -2.30
N HIS A 524 1.49 -20.46 -3.34
CA HIS A 524 1.77 -20.20 -4.74
C HIS A 524 0.48 -20.24 -5.55
N HIS A 525 0.35 -19.46 -6.62
CA HIS A 525 -0.91 -19.36 -7.38
C HIS A 525 -2.17 -19.04 -6.54
N SER A 526 -2.01 -18.27 -5.47
CA SER A 526 -3.06 -17.91 -4.49
C SER A 526 -3.64 -19.10 -3.71
N THR A 527 -2.87 -20.18 -3.52
CA THR A 527 -3.29 -21.34 -2.72
C THR A 527 -2.07 -21.98 -2.04
N VAL A 528 -2.29 -22.78 -1.01
CA VAL A 528 -1.24 -23.66 -0.48
C VAL A 528 -1.10 -24.86 -1.42
N GLU A 529 0.08 -25.03 -2.02
CA GLU A 529 0.38 -26.11 -2.97
C GLU A 529 1.14 -27.26 -2.30
N THR A 530 2.03 -26.96 -1.36
CA THR A 530 2.81 -27.98 -0.64
C THR A 530 3.14 -27.57 0.79
N GLU A 531 3.37 -28.55 1.65
CA GLU A 531 3.72 -28.39 3.05
C GLU A 531 5.11 -28.96 3.28
N LEU A 532 5.95 -28.20 3.98
CA LEU A 532 7.30 -28.55 4.37
C LEU A 532 7.30 -28.82 5.88
N ASN A 533 7.94 -29.89 6.30
CA ASN A 533 8.21 -30.14 7.72
C ASN A 533 9.33 -29.22 8.24
N ALA A 534 9.64 -29.28 9.54
CA ALA A 534 10.70 -28.44 10.12
C ALA A 534 12.08 -28.61 9.46
N GLU A 535 12.46 -29.84 9.10
CA GLU A 535 13.75 -30.11 8.46
C GLU A 535 13.81 -29.53 7.03
N GLU A 536 12.77 -29.77 6.24
CA GLU A 536 12.62 -29.21 4.88
C GLU A 536 12.55 -27.68 4.88
N SER A 537 12.00 -27.09 5.94
CA SER A 537 11.95 -25.64 6.10
C SER A 537 13.33 -25.05 6.43
N ILE A 538 14.12 -25.72 7.29
CA ILE A 538 15.52 -25.35 7.54
C ILE A 538 16.34 -25.43 6.24
N ILE A 539 16.15 -26.48 5.44
CA ILE A 539 16.79 -26.61 4.14
C ILE A 539 16.38 -25.45 3.20
N THR A 540 15.10 -25.09 3.19
CA THR A 540 14.57 -23.96 2.41
C THR A 540 15.21 -22.64 2.83
N ASP A 541 15.38 -22.41 4.14
CA ASP A 541 16.06 -21.24 4.67
C ASP A 541 17.51 -21.18 4.21
N ILE A 542 18.22 -22.31 4.25
CA ILE A 542 19.59 -22.44 3.74
C ILE A 542 19.67 -22.13 2.23
N ILE A 543 18.78 -22.69 1.41
CA ILE A 543 18.72 -22.43 -0.05
C ILE A 543 18.37 -20.96 -0.34
N SER A 544 17.57 -20.35 0.53
CA SER A 544 17.16 -18.95 0.43
C SER A 544 18.24 -17.97 0.88
N GLY A 545 19.23 -18.45 1.65
CA GLY A 545 20.32 -17.65 2.22
C GLY A 545 20.06 -17.17 3.65
N TYR A 546 19.00 -17.67 4.29
CA TYR A 546 18.58 -17.33 5.66
C TYR A 546 18.92 -18.41 6.69
N GLY A 547 19.78 -19.37 6.34
CA GLY A 547 20.16 -20.50 7.20
C GLY A 547 21.11 -20.18 8.35
N GLU A 548 21.32 -18.91 8.72
CA GLU A 548 22.13 -18.56 9.89
C GLU A 548 21.50 -19.11 11.17
N ASN A 549 22.32 -19.64 12.07
CA ASN A 549 21.91 -20.37 13.28
C ASN A 549 21.24 -21.73 13.06
N ALA A 550 21.07 -22.18 11.81
CA ALA A 550 20.59 -23.54 11.54
C ALA A 550 21.56 -24.57 12.13
N ARG A 551 21.00 -25.64 12.70
CA ARG A 551 21.75 -26.79 13.20
C ARG A 551 21.62 -27.93 12.22
N LEU A 552 22.77 -28.43 11.78
CA LEU A 552 22.91 -29.58 10.90
C LEU A 552 23.35 -30.79 11.73
N PHE A 553 22.68 -31.91 11.50
CA PHE A 553 22.91 -33.16 12.20
C PHE A 553 23.51 -34.16 11.21
N VAL A 554 24.66 -34.74 11.57
CA VAL A 554 25.31 -35.80 10.77
C VAL A 554 25.86 -36.88 11.67
N ASN A 555 25.86 -38.10 11.17
CA ASN A 555 26.47 -39.23 11.85
C ASN A 555 27.85 -39.54 11.27
N ILE A 556 28.86 -39.65 12.13
CA ILE A 556 30.26 -39.94 11.75
C ILE A 556 30.75 -41.24 12.40
N GLY A 557 31.86 -41.80 11.87
CA GLY A 557 32.50 -43.04 12.37
C GLY A 557 32.13 -44.31 11.60
N GLU A 558 32.87 -45.40 11.82
CA GLU A 558 32.79 -46.66 11.04
C GLU A 558 31.38 -47.30 11.00
N ASN A 559 30.51 -47.00 11.97
CA ASN A 559 29.13 -47.48 12.03
C ASN A 559 28.06 -46.37 11.99
N GLN A 560 28.43 -45.11 11.69
CA GLN A 560 27.51 -43.95 11.75
C GLN A 560 26.78 -43.80 13.10
N THR A 561 27.44 -44.13 14.22
CA THR A 561 26.82 -44.08 15.55
C THR A 561 27.08 -42.76 16.30
N ASN A 562 28.07 -41.98 15.85
CA ASN A 562 28.43 -40.73 16.55
C ASN A 562 27.69 -39.56 15.92
N GLU A 563 26.63 -39.10 16.59
CA GLU A 563 25.87 -37.91 16.20
C GLU A 563 26.72 -36.65 16.45
N CYS A 564 26.95 -35.87 15.40
CA CYS A 564 27.61 -34.58 15.42
C CYS A 564 26.60 -33.49 15.04
N VAL A 565 26.64 -32.37 15.77
CA VAL A 565 25.78 -31.22 15.51
C VAL A 565 26.65 -30.01 15.19
N ALA A 566 26.47 -29.44 14.01
CA ALA A 566 27.14 -28.23 13.58
C ALA A 566 26.14 -27.08 13.41
N LYS A 567 26.43 -25.93 14.01
CA LYS A 567 25.63 -24.71 13.86
C LYS A 567 26.24 -23.79 12.81
N ILE A 568 25.45 -23.38 11.83
CA ILE A 568 25.85 -22.39 10.82
C ILE A 568 25.94 -21.02 11.50
N ARG A 569 27.08 -20.34 11.35
CA ARG A 569 27.33 -18.98 11.84
C ARG A 569 27.16 -17.93 10.75
N GLN A 570 27.59 -18.24 9.53
CA GLN A 570 27.48 -17.37 8.37
C GLN A 570 27.16 -18.20 7.14
N ILE A 571 26.39 -17.64 6.21
CA ILE A 571 26.02 -18.29 4.97
C ILE A 571 26.02 -17.30 3.80
N GLN A 572 26.52 -17.74 2.66
CA GLN A 572 26.47 -17.02 1.41
C GLN A 572 25.88 -17.92 0.33
N LYS A 573 24.87 -17.39 -0.37
CA LYS A 573 24.17 -18.07 -1.43
C LYS A 573 24.39 -17.38 -2.76
N LYS A 574 24.68 -18.16 -3.81
CA LYS A 574 24.62 -17.73 -5.20
C LYS A 574 23.73 -18.66 -6.01
N LEU A 575 22.72 -18.10 -6.68
CA LEU A 575 21.80 -18.84 -7.54
C LEU A 575 21.77 -18.22 -8.95
N SER A 576 22.03 -19.03 -9.97
CA SER A 576 21.89 -18.67 -11.38
C SER A 576 21.10 -19.73 -12.13
N VAL A 577 20.44 -19.31 -13.21
CA VAL A 577 19.79 -20.22 -14.16
C VAL A 577 20.31 -19.88 -15.54
N ASP A 578 20.98 -20.84 -16.15
CA ASP A 578 21.61 -20.73 -17.46
C ASP A 578 20.97 -21.71 -18.44
N LEU A 579 21.13 -21.48 -19.74
CA LEU A 579 20.65 -22.39 -20.77
C LEU A 579 21.85 -23.15 -21.34
N VAL A 580 21.88 -24.48 -21.17
CA VAL A 580 22.91 -25.37 -21.71
C VAL A 580 22.21 -26.44 -22.53
N ASP A 581 22.62 -26.61 -23.78
CA ASP A 581 22.01 -27.58 -24.73
C ASP A 581 20.48 -27.47 -24.84
N GLY A 582 19.95 -26.24 -24.77
CA GLY A 582 18.52 -25.98 -24.88
C GLY A 582 17.71 -26.20 -23.59
N LYS A 583 18.33 -26.67 -22.51
CA LYS A 583 17.67 -26.94 -21.21
C LYS A 583 18.10 -25.94 -20.13
N PRO A 584 17.21 -25.57 -19.20
CA PRO A 584 17.57 -24.72 -18.07
C PRO A 584 18.39 -25.51 -17.04
N ILE A 585 19.55 -24.97 -16.64
CA ILE A 585 20.37 -25.49 -15.54
C ILE A 585 20.37 -24.47 -14.41
N LEU A 586 19.81 -24.85 -13.26
CA LEU A 586 19.89 -24.09 -12.03
C LEU A 586 21.17 -24.45 -11.30
N THR A 587 22.07 -23.48 -11.15
CA THR A 587 23.27 -23.61 -10.33
C THR A 587 23.06 -22.93 -8.99
N LEU A 588 23.07 -23.73 -7.91
CA LEU A 588 22.99 -23.27 -6.53
C LEU A 588 24.34 -23.50 -5.86
N LYS A 589 24.97 -22.43 -5.39
CA LYS A 589 26.20 -22.48 -4.59
C LYS A 589 25.91 -21.96 -3.19
N ILE A 590 26.24 -22.78 -2.19
CA ILE A 590 26.11 -22.47 -0.78
C ILE A 590 27.50 -22.56 -0.16
N ASN A 591 28.00 -21.43 0.35
CA ASN A 591 29.21 -21.36 1.14
C ASN A 591 28.81 -20.98 2.57
N ALA A 592 29.17 -21.77 3.56
CA ALA A 592 28.81 -21.52 4.95
C ALA A 592 30.02 -21.71 5.87
N ILE A 593 30.03 -20.94 6.97
CA ILE A 593 30.97 -21.12 8.07
C ILE A 593 30.17 -21.63 9.26
N GLY A 594 30.60 -22.74 9.85
CA GLY A 594 29.93 -23.37 10.98
C GLY A 594 30.85 -23.62 12.16
N ALA A 595 30.27 -24.00 13.30
CA ALA A 595 31.00 -24.50 14.45
C ALA A 595 30.31 -25.74 15.01
N VAL A 596 31.09 -26.69 15.50
CA VAL A 596 30.56 -27.91 16.11
C VAL A 596 30.08 -27.61 17.52
N GLU A 597 28.82 -27.91 17.82
CA GLU A 597 28.23 -27.72 19.15
C GLU A 597 28.20 -29.01 19.98
N LYS A 598 28.18 -30.18 19.31
CA LYS A 598 28.09 -31.51 19.95
C LYS A 598 28.79 -32.55 19.08
N GLY A 599 29.39 -33.57 19.71
CA GLY A 599 30.00 -34.73 19.02
C GLY A 599 31.53 -34.75 19.03
N LEU A 600 32.18 -33.77 19.67
CA LEU A 600 33.63 -33.73 19.86
C LEU A 600 34.12 -34.34 21.19
N GLU A 601 33.20 -34.67 22.09
CA GLU A 601 33.47 -35.20 23.44
C GLU A 601 34.30 -36.49 23.42
N ASN A 602 34.05 -37.37 22.44
CA ASN A 602 34.78 -38.65 22.30
C ASN A 602 36.21 -38.49 21.72
N TYR A 603 36.61 -37.27 21.40
CA TYR A 603 37.86 -36.95 20.71
C TYR A 603 38.76 -36.01 21.54
N GLU A 604 38.46 -35.87 22.83
CA GLU A 604 39.31 -35.17 23.79
C GLU A 604 40.67 -35.88 23.95
N GLY A 605 41.77 -35.11 23.86
CA GLY A 605 43.15 -35.64 23.98
C GLY A 605 43.85 -35.99 22.66
N LEU A 606 43.19 -35.84 21.50
CA LEU A 606 43.81 -36.06 20.19
C LEU A 606 44.82 -34.97 19.81
N SER A 607 45.83 -35.35 19.02
CA SER A 607 46.79 -34.42 18.42
C SER A 607 46.12 -33.48 17.41
N TYR A 608 46.75 -32.34 17.13
CA TYR A 608 46.24 -31.35 16.17
C TYR A 608 45.92 -31.94 14.79
N SER A 609 46.77 -32.84 14.27
CA SER A 609 46.53 -33.49 12.96
C SER A 609 45.34 -34.44 12.98
N GLN A 610 45.08 -35.11 14.09
CA GLN A 610 43.94 -36.01 14.26
C GLN A 610 42.63 -35.21 14.39
N LYS A 611 42.62 -34.10 15.13
CA LYS A 611 41.48 -33.17 15.19
C LYS A 611 41.17 -32.58 13.82
N ALA A 612 42.18 -32.10 13.10
CA ALA A 612 42.00 -31.57 11.75
C ALA A 612 41.42 -32.59 10.78
N LYS A 613 41.76 -33.89 10.92
CA LYS A 613 41.14 -34.96 10.13
C LYS A 613 39.67 -35.13 10.47
N ILE A 614 39.31 -35.16 11.75
CA ILE A 614 37.91 -35.29 12.20
C ILE A 614 37.07 -34.12 11.70
N TYR A 615 37.57 -32.89 11.79
CA TYR A 615 36.87 -31.71 11.26
C TYR A 615 36.59 -31.87 9.76
N ARG A 616 37.57 -32.31 8.96
CA ARG A 616 37.36 -32.58 7.52
C ARG A 616 36.37 -33.70 7.25
N ASP A 617 36.39 -34.76 8.06
CA ASP A 617 35.43 -35.86 7.94
C ASP A 617 34.01 -35.37 8.24
N ILE A 618 33.83 -34.50 9.25
CA ILE A 618 32.56 -33.84 9.57
C ILE A 618 32.13 -32.90 8.44
N GLU A 619 33.02 -32.03 7.95
CA GLU A 619 32.76 -31.12 6.82
C GLU A 619 32.29 -31.88 5.58
N THR A 620 32.96 -32.99 5.24
CA THR A 620 32.61 -33.83 4.09
C THR A 620 31.22 -34.43 4.29
N ALA A 621 30.94 -35.01 5.46
CA ALA A 621 29.64 -35.59 5.77
C ALA A 621 28.51 -34.53 5.75
N LEU A 622 28.75 -33.33 6.29
CA LEU A 622 27.81 -32.21 6.25
C LEU A 622 27.54 -31.74 4.82
N ASN A 623 28.58 -31.57 4.02
CA ASN A 623 28.49 -31.12 2.63
C ASN A 623 27.69 -32.12 1.79
N ASP A 624 28.00 -33.41 1.90
CA ASP A 624 27.32 -34.47 1.15
C ASP A 624 25.87 -34.62 1.59
N SER A 625 25.62 -34.67 2.92
CA SER A 625 24.26 -34.80 3.47
C SER A 625 23.39 -33.61 3.08
N LEU A 626 23.87 -32.37 3.24
CA LEU A 626 23.10 -31.19 2.89
C LEU A 626 22.86 -31.11 1.37
N LYS A 627 23.86 -31.43 0.55
CA LYS A 627 23.72 -31.46 -0.92
C LYS A 627 22.65 -32.47 -1.36
N GLU A 628 22.65 -33.66 -0.78
CA GLU A 628 21.66 -34.70 -1.07
C GLU A 628 20.26 -34.25 -0.67
N LYS A 629 20.10 -33.74 0.56
CA LYS A 629 18.81 -33.22 1.06
C LYS A 629 18.26 -32.10 0.19
N ILE A 630 19.09 -31.12 -0.20
CA ILE A 630 18.70 -30.05 -1.13
C ILE A 630 18.27 -30.63 -2.48
N TYR A 631 19.04 -31.57 -3.05
CA TYR A 631 18.73 -32.16 -4.35
C TYR A 631 17.40 -32.91 -4.33
N ASN A 632 17.15 -33.70 -3.29
CA ASN A 632 15.92 -34.47 -3.12
C ASN A 632 14.72 -33.52 -2.98
N GLN A 633 14.80 -32.53 -2.08
CA GLN A 633 13.72 -31.57 -1.88
C GLN A 633 13.43 -30.74 -3.14
N MET A 634 14.46 -30.24 -3.84
CA MET A 634 14.27 -29.54 -5.11
C MET A 634 13.62 -30.44 -6.17
N THR A 635 14.00 -31.72 -6.24
CA THR A 635 13.41 -32.67 -7.18
C THR A 635 11.93 -32.91 -6.85
N THR A 636 11.60 -33.20 -5.60
CA THR A 636 10.22 -33.44 -5.18
C THR A 636 9.34 -32.20 -5.35
N VAL A 637 9.77 -31.03 -4.86
CA VAL A 637 8.94 -29.82 -4.89
C VAL A 637 8.88 -29.18 -6.28
N MET A 638 10.02 -28.98 -6.94
CA MET A 638 10.04 -28.26 -8.23
C MET A 638 9.67 -29.18 -9.40
N ARG A 639 10.20 -30.41 -9.46
CA ARG A 639 10.02 -31.28 -10.62
C ARG A 639 8.77 -32.15 -10.52
N GLU A 640 8.57 -32.83 -9.38
CA GLU A 640 7.45 -33.78 -9.23
C GLU A 640 6.14 -33.05 -8.93
N GLN A 641 6.13 -32.13 -7.97
CA GLN A 641 4.95 -31.34 -7.61
C GLN A 641 4.72 -30.16 -8.56
N GLY A 642 5.78 -29.68 -9.24
CA GLY A 642 5.67 -28.59 -10.22
C GLY A 642 5.50 -27.22 -9.58
N VAL A 643 6.10 -26.99 -8.40
CA VAL A 643 5.97 -25.76 -7.62
C VAL A 643 7.31 -24.99 -7.61
N ASP A 644 7.31 -23.75 -8.12
CA ASP A 644 8.50 -22.90 -8.08
C ASP A 644 8.65 -22.20 -6.72
N TYR A 645 8.99 -22.95 -5.68
CA TYR A 645 9.18 -22.40 -4.35
C TYR A 645 10.39 -21.45 -4.24
N LEU A 646 11.29 -21.43 -5.23
CA LEU A 646 12.48 -20.58 -5.27
C LEU A 646 12.32 -19.33 -6.13
N ASN A 647 11.14 -19.10 -6.72
CA ASN A 647 10.83 -17.98 -7.61
C ASN A 647 11.80 -17.86 -8.82
N VAL A 648 12.37 -18.98 -9.28
CA VAL A 648 13.34 -18.97 -10.37
C VAL A 648 12.73 -18.64 -11.73
N TYR A 649 11.53 -19.15 -12.04
CA TYR A 649 10.80 -18.90 -13.28
C TYR A 649 10.53 -17.41 -13.45
N ARG A 650 9.93 -16.79 -12.42
CA ARG A 650 9.66 -15.36 -12.41
C ARG A 650 10.94 -14.54 -12.54
N SER A 651 12.04 -14.95 -11.88
CA SER A 651 13.30 -14.22 -11.95
C SER A 651 13.88 -14.12 -13.37
N MET A 652 13.49 -15.03 -14.27
CA MET A 652 13.92 -15.00 -15.67
C MET A 652 13.35 -13.78 -16.43
N ARG A 653 12.23 -13.18 -15.98
CA ARG A 653 11.67 -11.97 -16.61
C ARG A 653 12.70 -10.85 -16.75
N TYR A 654 13.56 -10.68 -15.74
CA TYR A 654 14.58 -9.64 -15.70
C TYR A 654 16.01 -10.18 -15.86
N LYS A 655 16.30 -11.42 -15.44
CA LYS A 655 17.64 -12.02 -15.59
C LYS A 655 17.91 -12.54 -17.00
N ASN A 656 16.90 -13.12 -17.65
CA ASN A 656 17.04 -13.75 -18.96
C ASN A 656 15.70 -13.77 -19.72
N ASN A 657 15.30 -12.62 -20.28
CA ASN A 657 13.99 -12.45 -20.91
C ASN A 657 13.77 -13.41 -22.09
N SER A 658 14.81 -13.78 -22.85
CA SER A 658 14.65 -14.75 -23.94
C SER A 658 14.26 -16.13 -23.42
N LEU A 659 14.86 -16.57 -22.31
CA LEU A 659 14.48 -17.81 -21.63
C LEU A 659 13.04 -17.73 -21.09
N TYR A 660 12.67 -16.61 -20.48
CA TYR A 660 11.30 -16.39 -20.00
C TYR A 660 10.28 -16.46 -21.15
N GLN A 661 10.55 -15.84 -22.31
CA GLN A 661 9.66 -15.91 -23.47
C GLN A 661 9.50 -17.34 -24.00
N LYS A 662 10.56 -18.18 -23.97
CA LYS A 662 10.50 -19.58 -24.41
C LYS A 662 9.48 -20.39 -23.59
N TYR A 663 9.43 -20.17 -22.28
CA TYR A 663 8.54 -20.88 -21.36
C TYR A 663 7.35 -20.03 -20.90
N LYS A 664 6.97 -19.01 -21.68
CA LYS A 664 5.88 -18.10 -21.30
C LYS A 664 4.59 -18.90 -21.07
N ASN A 665 3.98 -18.72 -19.90
CA ASN A 665 2.79 -19.44 -19.45
C ASN A 665 2.97 -20.97 -19.32
N ASN A 666 4.20 -21.48 -19.31
CA ASN A 666 4.52 -22.91 -19.13
C ASN A 666 5.58 -23.09 -18.02
N GLU A 667 5.25 -22.63 -16.82
CA GLU A 667 6.09 -22.76 -15.63
C GLU A 667 6.38 -24.23 -15.30
N LYS A 668 5.37 -25.10 -15.30
CA LYS A 668 5.57 -26.54 -15.03
C LYS A 668 6.54 -27.19 -16.00
N GLY A 669 6.48 -26.83 -17.29
CA GLY A 669 7.45 -27.30 -18.30
C GLY A 669 8.86 -26.76 -18.07
N PHE A 670 8.99 -25.51 -17.62
CA PHE A 670 10.27 -24.93 -17.23
C PHE A 670 10.91 -25.68 -16.06
N LEU A 671 10.12 -26.02 -15.04
CA LEU A 671 10.60 -26.75 -13.86
C LEU A 671 10.90 -28.22 -14.19
N SER A 672 10.11 -28.88 -15.02
CA SER A 672 10.30 -30.30 -15.34
C SER A 672 11.55 -30.57 -16.18
N GLU A 673 11.91 -29.65 -17.08
CA GLU A 673 13.13 -29.73 -17.89
C GLU A 673 14.40 -29.25 -17.14
N MET A 674 14.24 -28.66 -15.95
CA MET A 674 15.34 -28.05 -15.21
C MET A 674 16.30 -29.08 -14.63
N GLN A 675 17.59 -28.87 -14.86
CA GLN A 675 18.65 -29.62 -14.21
C GLN A 675 19.21 -28.87 -13.01
N PHE A 676 19.59 -29.59 -11.95
CA PHE A 676 20.12 -29.00 -10.73
C PHE A 676 21.62 -29.26 -10.62
N ASN A 677 22.38 -28.19 -10.45
CA ASN A 677 23.81 -28.23 -10.14
C ASN A 677 24.03 -27.60 -8.76
N ILE A 678 24.14 -28.44 -7.74
CA ILE A 678 24.23 -28.01 -6.34
C ILE A 678 25.67 -28.15 -5.85
N GLN A 679 26.22 -27.07 -5.33
CA GLN A 679 27.55 -26.98 -4.74
C GLN A 679 27.40 -26.49 -3.30
N VAL A 680 27.83 -27.32 -2.34
CA VAL A 680 27.79 -26.99 -0.91
C VAL A 680 29.23 -27.02 -0.39
N THR A 681 29.59 -26.00 0.38
CA THR A 681 30.87 -25.91 1.07
C THR A 681 30.63 -25.32 2.45
N ILE A 682 30.79 -26.14 3.48
CA ILE A 682 30.71 -25.79 4.89
C ILE A 682 32.11 -25.90 5.45
N ASP A 683 32.67 -24.77 5.88
CA ASP A 683 33.95 -24.70 6.57
C ASP A 683 33.69 -24.61 8.08
N LEU A 684 34.24 -25.53 8.87
CA LEU A 684 34.08 -25.55 10.32
C LEU A 684 35.24 -24.80 11.00
N VAL A 685 34.90 -23.87 11.89
CA VAL A 685 35.86 -23.20 12.76
C VAL A 685 35.83 -23.82 14.16
N GLU A 686 37.02 -23.94 14.77
CA GLU A 686 37.17 -24.28 16.20
C GLU A 686 36.56 -23.22 17.12
#